data_AF-A0AAX1NFF4-F1
#
_entry.id   AF-A0AAX1NFF4-F1
#
_cell.length_a   1.000
_cell.length_b   1.000
_cell.length_c   1.000
_cell.angle_alpha   90.00
_cell.angle_beta   90.00
_cell.angle_gamma   90.00
#
_symmetry.space_group_name_H-M   'P 1'
#
loop_
_entity.id
_entity.type
_entity.pdbx_description
1 polymer ?
#
loop_
_entity_poly.entity_id
_entity_poly.type
_entity_poly.pdbx_seq_one_letter_code
_entity_poly.pdbx_strand_id
1 'polypeptide(L)'
;MKNYLSVIALLLLSCFHSLEAQDLKLQIEKETEQLHKLVKKAERKGIDVSKELSTFRTAAIFSRYADWDEKNFKKNVKLFNLVKKLNDKTPEENAHYLPQFEREQILLMLKNAQSELEAVLSGEHQRQATPKIDWSNLDINNNTIEQNGEPVFIYDYVWKPTGKEFQEFYGEQDGIFLTTGYLNEDGSLKHYKLKEIQNKESGTLGTVFLNHLNPPKWAIDKYTDFTVGGRRYTGYDIDNPGAKEIQRQLISQVAPLTKGKNYAKLGWMLTNEPHWFTIKDSWASGTVSNFTLQKFRGYLKEKHKDISVLNKRWNTSFTSFDAVEISIPIEAKLQGTSKWYDWMSFNQYRVTEWFTFLQDEIRSHDKEAHTHIKLMPNLWTENKRDHGIDMEALSDLTSIMGNDAGSHYSAMWGKKEEWVDHYAYSWREMCMSYDFYKSISPNKVIYNSETHYLSTVKFRELDLNLDYVNATHWMATILGLNSSKAWFWPRKEDGSLKSYTEKGYAGSLAMQPAVVDKVTRTMMDLNANAQALTEIQNLRKPIRIFYSETSAINLKKHMDDVFTTYENLFFEGYSIGFVTENILKKQSQKNWDVVVVQKTPFIKQSEKDALQKYLDNGGTVIIDNASILKNEYGEKLSPLNKSNGQLIKVEDLNEMKLKALAEVTSKHTLQVSELNDHAKKGVFWRYVNTDKNSNMLTLINIGKEARAIEIKLTDAEKSTSVKNILTGEQLENNITLQPFDVLFVEVNDSLKL
;
A
#
# COMPACT_ATOMS: atom_id res chain seq x y z
N MET A 1 -28.15 -52.50 -1.48
CA MET A 1 -27.18 -52.26 -2.59
C MET A 1 -26.72 -50.81 -2.71
N LYS A 2 -27.58 -49.77 -2.59
CA LYS A 2 -27.16 -48.35 -2.67
C LYS A 2 -26.09 -47.92 -1.64
N ASN A 3 -26.12 -48.43 -0.41
CA ASN A 3 -25.10 -48.07 0.62
C ASN A 3 -23.74 -48.76 0.47
N TYR A 4 -23.65 -49.89 -0.26
CA TYR A 4 -22.39 -50.60 -0.48
C TYR A 4 -21.61 -50.01 -1.67
N LEU A 5 -22.31 -49.54 -2.71
CA LEU A 5 -21.67 -48.83 -3.83
C LEU A 5 -21.05 -47.50 -3.39
N SER A 6 -21.68 -46.75 -2.47
CA SER A 6 -21.11 -45.50 -1.95
C SER A 6 -19.83 -45.72 -1.14
N VAL A 7 -19.76 -46.78 -0.33
CA VAL A 7 -18.57 -47.12 0.46
C VAL A 7 -17.43 -47.64 -0.41
N ILE A 8 -17.73 -48.44 -1.44
CA ILE A 8 -16.73 -48.92 -2.40
C ILE A 8 -16.23 -47.77 -3.29
N ALA A 9 -17.10 -46.84 -3.70
CA ALA A 9 -16.69 -45.64 -4.44
C ALA A 9 -15.80 -44.73 -3.59
N LEU A 10 -16.15 -44.50 -2.31
CA LEU A 10 -15.31 -43.75 -1.36
C LEU A 10 -13.96 -44.43 -1.09
N LEU A 11 -13.92 -45.76 -0.98
CA LEU A 11 -12.67 -46.52 -0.82
C LEU A 11 -11.80 -46.48 -2.09
N LEU A 12 -12.39 -46.67 -3.28
CA LEU A 12 -11.67 -46.57 -4.55
C LEU A 12 -11.12 -45.15 -4.78
N LEU A 13 -11.94 -44.12 -4.53
CA LEU A 13 -11.48 -42.72 -4.55
C LEU A 13 -10.31 -42.52 -3.58
N SER A 14 -10.40 -43.02 -2.34
CA SER A 14 -9.29 -42.90 -1.38
C SER A 14 -8.00 -43.60 -1.82
N CYS A 15 -8.08 -44.76 -2.48
CA CYS A 15 -6.92 -45.48 -2.99
C CYS A 15 -6.26 -44.78 -4.19
N PHE A 16 -7.05 -44.30 -5.17
CA PHE A 16 -6.50 -43.58 -6.33
C PHE A 16 -5.80 -42.27 -5.92
N HIS A 17 -6.38 -41.52 -4.98
CA HIS A 17 -5.76 -40.28 -4.49
C HIS A 17 -4.48 -40.55 -3.68
N SER A 18 -4.41 -41.66 -2.93
CA SER A 18 -3.18 -42.03 -2.21
C SER A 18 -2.02 -42.40 -3.14
N LEU A 19 -2.33 -43.02 -4.29
CA LEU A 19 -1.33 -43.36 -5.32
C LEU A 19 -0.84 -42.10 -6.06
N GLU A 20 -1.74 -41.20 -6.43
CA GLU A 20 -1.40 -39.93 -7.09
C GLU A 20 -0.62 -38.98 -6.17
N ALA A 21 -0.99 -38.90 -4.89
CA ALA A 21 -0.24 -38.13 -3.89
C ALA A 21 1.17 -38.68 -3.65
N GLN A 22 1.33 -40.01 -3.63
CA GLN A 22 2.62 -40.66 -3.52
C GLN A 22 3.49 -40.42 -4.76
N ASP A 23 2.86 -40.39 -5.94
CA ASP A 23 3.53 -40.04 -7.20
C ASP A 23 4.03 -38.60 -7.20
N LEU A 24 3.20 -37.62 -6.80
CA LEU A 24 3.60 -36.21 -6.73
C LEU A 24 4.76 -35.96 -5.76
N LYS A 25 4.79 -36.61 -4.59
CA LYS A 25 5.93 -36.51 -3.66
C LYS A 25 7.23 -37.00 -4.29
N LEU A 26 7.17 -38.13 -4.98
CA LEU A 26 8.33 -38.71 -5.66
C LEU A 26 8.79 -37.85 -6.84
N GLN A 27 7.84 -37.23 -7.56
CA GLN A 27 8.16 -36.23 -8.57
C GLN A 27 8.85 -35.00 -7.96
N ILE A 28 8.36 -34.47 -6.82
CA ILE A 28 8.98 -33.34 -6.14
C ILE A 28 10.41 -33.66 -5.73
N GLU A 29 10.65 -34.84 -5.16
CA GLU A 29 12.00 -35.31 -4.80
C GLU A 29 12.92 -35.34 -6.02
N LYS A 30 12.45 -35.93 -7.13
CA LYS A 30 13.21 -36.00 -8.38
C LYS A 30 13.55 -34.61 -8.96
N GLU A 31 12.57 -33.73 -9.06
CA GLU A 31 12.76 -32.36 -9.59
C GLU A 31 13.66 -31.54 -8.65
N THR A 32 13.56 -31.73 -7.33
CA THR A 32 14.45 -31.12 -6.34
C THR A 32 15.89 -31.59 -6.53
N GLU A 33 16.12 -32.89 -6.75
CA GLU A 33 17.45 -33.44 -7.03
C GLU A 33 18.03 -32.91 -8.35
N GLN A 34 17.20 -32.75 -9.39
CA GLN A 34 17.60 -32.18 -10.67
C GLN A 34 18.04 -30.73 -10.50
N LEU A 35 17.24 -29.91 -9.83
CA LEU A 35 17.62 -28.52 -9.52
C LEU A 35 18.89 -28.46 -8.67
N HIS A 36 19.07 -29.34 -7.70
CA HIS A 36 20.30 -29.40 -6.90
C HIS A 36 21.56 -29.67 -7.74
N LYS A 37 21.46 -30.50 -8.78
CA LYS A 37 22.58 -30.74 -9.71
C LYS A 37 22.91 -29.49 -10.52
N LEU A 38 21.90 -28.75 -10.97
CA LEU A 38 22.08 -27.48 -11.68
C LEU A 38 22.70 -26.41 -10.76
N VAL A 39 22.20 -26.26 -9.54
CA VAL A 39 22.75 -25.32 -8.53
C VAL A 39 24.23 -25.59 -8.28
N LYS A 40 24.63 -26.84 -8.04
CA LYS A 40 26.06 -27.20 -7.87
C LYS A 40 26.91 -26.86 -9.10
N LYS A 41 26.34 -26.97 -10.31
CA LYS A 41 27.03 -26.59 -11.55
C LYS A 41 27.16 -25.07 -11.68
N ALA A 42 26.13 -24.33 -11.28
CA ALA A 42 26.11 -22.86 -11.27
C ALA A 42 27.08 -22.28 -10.24
N GLU A 43 27.11 -22.80 -9.02
CA GLU A 43 28.06 -22.42 -7.97
C GLU A 43 29.53 -22.59 -8.41
N ARG A 44 29.84 -23.71 -9.08
CA ARG A 44 31.19 -23.96 -9.65
C ARG A 44 31.58 -22.95 -10.73
N LYS A 45 30.59 -22.31 -11.37
CA LYS A 45 30.79 -21.23 -12.36
C LYS A 45 30.71 -19.83 -11.73
N GLY A 46 30.52 -19.72 -10.41
CA GLY A 46 30.36 -18.42 -9.73
C GLY A 46 29.04 -17.71 -10.04
N ILE A 47 28.02 -18.43 -10.51
CA ILE A 47 26.69 -17.88 -10.75
C ILE A 47 25.94 -17.79 -9.41
N ASP A 48 25.25 -16.67 -9.17
CA ASP A 48 24.36 -16.49 -8.01
C ASP A 48 23.18 -17.46 -8.10
N VAL A 49 22.98 -18.25 -7.03
CA VAL A 49 21.94 -19.27 -6.90
C VAL A 49 20.92 -18.96 -5.80
N SER A 50 20.89 -17.72 -5.28
CA SER A 50 20.06 -17.32 -4.15
C SER A 50 18.57 -17.57 -4.42
N LYS A 51 18.15 -17.33 -5.66
CA LYS A 51 16.80 -17.60 -6.16
C LYS A 51 16.42 -19.08 -6.03
N GLU A 52 17.31 -19.99 -6.39
CA GLU A 52 17.06 -21.43 -6.30
C GLU A 52 17.10 -21.93 -4.85
N LEU A 53 17.94 -21.34 -4.01
CA LEU A 53 17.95 -21.62 -2.57
C LEU A 53 16.62 -21.23 -1.90
N SER A 54 16.02 -20.09 -2.28
CA SER A 54 14.67 -19.73 -1.81
C SER A 54 13.60 -20.70 -2.32
N THR A 55 13.74 -21.22 -3.54
CA THR A 55 12.81 -22.21 -4.08
C THR A 55 12.89 -23.54 -3.31
N PHE A 56 14.09 -24.03 -2.97
CA PHE A 56 14.23 -25.20 -2.10
C PHE A 56 13.61 -24.98 -0.73
N ARG A 57 13.82 -23.80 -0.13
CA ARG A 57 13.24 -23.45 1.16
C ARG A 57 11.71 -23.44 1.10
N THR A 58 11.14 -22.89 0.03
CA THR A 58 9.69 -22.85 -0.18
C THR A 58 9.14 -24.26 -0.34
N ALA A 59 9.79 -25.10 -1.16
CA ALA A 59 9.41 -26.49 -1.39
C ALA A 59 9.38 -27.30 -0.10
N ALA A 60 10.41 -27.17 0.74
CA ALA A 60 10.51 -27.87 2.01
C ALA A 60 9.39 -27.48 2.98
N ILE A 61 9.12 -26.17 3.13
CA ILE A 61 8.08 -25.67 4.02
C ILE A 61 6.69 -26.13 3.55
N PHE A 62 6.37 -25.90 2.28
CA PHE A 62 5.03 -26.20 1.76
C PHE A 62 4.78 -27.70 1.56
N SER A 63 5.82 -28.53 1.38
CA SER A 63 5.66 -29.99 1.43
C SER A 63 5.16 -30.44 2.81
N ARG A 64 5.68 -29.84 3.89
CA ARG A 64 5.18 -30.11 5.25
C ARG A 64 3.76 -29.58 5.45
N TYR A 65 3.43 -28.45 4.86
CA TYR A 65 2.08 -27.88 4.93
C TYR A 65 1.07 -28.76 4.21
N ALA A 66 1.36 -29.21 2.98
CA ALA A 66 0.53 -30.15 2.24
C ALA A 66 0.31 -31.47 3.02
N ASP A 67 1.35 -32.00 3.66
CA ASP A 67 1.24 -33.18 4.52
C ASP A 67 0.36 -32.95 5.75
N TRP A 68 0.37 -31.73 6.29
CA TRP A 68 -0.54 -31.35 7.36
C TRP A 68 -1.97 -31.26 6.83
N ASP A 69 -2.21 -30.63 5.69
CA ASP A 69 -3.53 -30.44 5.11
C ASP A 69 -4.21 -31.76 4.75
N GLU A 70 -3.45 -32.69 4.19
CA GLU A 70 -3.88 -34.06 3.86
C GLU A 70 -4.40 -34.79 5.11
N LYS A 71 -3.73 -34.62 6.25
CA LYS A 71 -4.13 -35.22 7.54
C LYS A 71 -5.24 -34.46 8.24
N ASN A 72 -5.54 -33.22 7.83
CA ASN A 72 -6.45 -32.31 8.53
C ASN A 72 -7.65 -31.85 7.67
N PHE A 73 -8.07 -32.66 6.70
CA PHE A 73 -9.22 -32.41 5.80
C PHE A 73 -10.41 -31.71 6.48
N LYS A 74 -10.94 -32.25 7.59
CA LYS A 74 -12.11 -31.69 8.29
C LYS A 74 -11.88 -30.27 8.81
N LYS A 75 -10.65 -29.90 9.16
CA LYS A 75 -10.31 -28.53 9.58
C LYS A 75 -10.30 -27.60 8.36
N ASN A 76 -9.76 -28.06 7.25
CA ASN A 76 -9.75 -27.29 5.99
C ASN A 76 -11.16 -27.06 5.45
N VAL A 77 -12.06 -28.05 5.52
CA VAL A 77 -13.48 -27.85 5.18
C VAL A 77 -14.09 -26.69 5.99
N LYS A 78 -13.82 -26.61 7.30
CA LYS A 78 -14.31 -25.50 8.13
C LYS A 78 -13.74 -24.15 7.68
N LEU A 79 -12.48 -24.11 7.29
CA LEU A 79 -11.79 -22.88 6.86
C LEU A 79 -12.28 -22.41 5.49
N PHE A 80 -12.48 -23.32 4.53
CA PHE A 80 -13.08 -22.96 3.24
C PHE A 80 -14.54 -22.50 3.39
N ASN A 81 -15.28 -23.06 4.35
CA ASN A 81 -16.65 -22.61 4.68
C ASN A 81 -16.73 -21.16 5.20
N LEU A 82 -15.62 -20.58 5.68
CA LEU A 82 -15.61 -19.19 6.12
C LEU A 82 -15.65 -18.20 4.95
N VAL A 83 -15.47 -18.67 3.71
CA VAL A 83 -15.38 -17.82 2.54
C VAL A 83 -16.51 -18.06 1.58
N LYS A 84 -17.06 -16.93 1.13
CA LYS A 84 -18.28 -16.88 0.36
C LYS A 84 -18.22 -17.74 -0.92
N LYS A 85 -17.09 -17.70 -1.63
CA LYS A 85 -16.89 -18.42 -2.89
C LYS A 85 -15.39 -18.53 -3.18
N LEU A 86 -14.89 -19.68 -3.64
CA LEU A 86 -13.52 -19.83 -4.13
C LEU A 86 -13.50 -20.85 -5.28
N ASN A 87 -13.04 -20.42 -6.46
CA ASN A 87 -12.84 -21.25 -7.67
C ASN A 87 -14.04 -22.11 -8.10
N ASP A 88 -15.28 -21.63 -7.85
CA ASP A 88 -16.52 -22.36 -8.18
C ASP A 88 -16.63 -23.79 -7.60
N LYS A 89 -15.82 -24.12 -6.58
CA LYS A 89 -15.80 -25.41 -5.88
C LYS A 89 -16.43 -25.31 -4.49
N THR A 90 -17.01 -26.40 -4.01
CA THR A 90 -17.48 -26.53 -2.62
C THR A 90 -16.31 -26.50 -1.63
N PRO A 91 -16.57 -26.18 -0.35
CA PRO A 91 -15.55 -26.29 0.69
C PRO A 91 -14.90 -27.67 0.81
N GLU A 92 -15.67 -28.74 0.62
CA GLU A 92 -15.20 -30.13 0.62
C GLU A 92 -14.29 -30.43 -0.57
N GLU A 93 -14.67 -30.01 -1.78
CA GLU A 93 -13.83 -30.18 -2.98
C GLU A 93 -12.52 -29.40 -2.86
N ASN A 94 -12.58 -28.15 -2.39
CA ASN A 94 -11.38 -27.35 -2.15
C ASN A 94 -10.48 -27.97 -1.08
N ALA A 95 -11.05 -28.46 0.04
CA ALA A 95 -10.28 -29.11 1.09
C ALA A 95 -9.66 -30.44 0.66
N HIS A 96 -10.32 -31.19 -0.22
CA HIS A 96 -9.78 -32.42 -0.79
C HIS A 96 -8.63 -32.14 -1.76
N TYR A 97 -8.77 -31.11 -2.60
CA TYR A 97 -7.78 -30.75 -3.61
C TYR A 97 -6.54 -30.04 -3.04
N LEU A 98 -6.66 -29.33 -1.92
CA LEU A 98 -5.59 -28.48 -1.37
C LEU A 98 -4.20 -29.15 -1.28
N PRO A 99 -4.02 -30.36 -0.72
CA PRO A 99 -2.68 -30.97 -0.63
C PRO A 99 -2.08 -31.31 -2.00
N GLN A 100 -2.93 -31.71 -2.96
CA GLN A 100 -2.52 -31.95 -4.34
C GLN A 100 -2.12 -30.64 -5.00
N PHE A 101 -2.95 -29.60 -4.88
CA PHE A 101 -2.67 -28.27 -5.40
C PHE A 101 -1.33 -27.72 -4.89
N GLU A 102 -1.06 -27.78 -3.59
CA GLU A 102 0.21 -27.31 -3.03
C GLU A 102 1.41 -28.06 -3.63
N ARG A 103 1.29 -29.39 -3.83
CA ARG A 103 2.34 -30.21 -4.45
C ARG A 103 2.53 -29.90 -5.94
N GLU A 104 1.45 -29.66 -6.68
CA GLU A 104 1.49 -29.21 -8.09
C GLU A 104 2.19 -27.85 -8.22
N GLN A 105 1.90 -26.91 -7.31
CA GLN A 105 2.54 -25.60 -7.26
C GLN A 105 4.03 -25.69 -6.88
N ILE A 106 4.41 -26.64 -6.02
CA ILE A 106 5.83 -26.94 -5.72
C ILE A 106 6.55 -27.45 -6.99
N LEU A 107 5.93 -28.37 -7.74
CA LEU A 107 6.50 -28.84 -9.01
C LEU A 107 6.64 -27.72 -10.03
N LEU A 108 5.64 -26.84 -10.13
CA LEU A 108 5.67 -25.68 -11.02
C LEU A 108 6.88 -24.78 -10.72
N MET A 109 7.06 -24.36 -9.45
CA MET A 109 8.17 -23.49 -9.10
C MET A 109 9.54 -24.17 -9.27
N LEU A 110 9.66 -25.46 -8.96
CA LEU A 110 10.91 -26.22 -9.19
C LEU A 110 11.27 -26.28 -10.67
N LYS A 111 10.30 -26.55 -11.55
CA LYS A 111 10.54 -26.60 -13.01
C LYS A 111 10.86 -25.22 -13.59
N ASN A 112 10.19 -24.18 -13.12
CA ASN A 112 10.50 -22.81 -13.52
C ASN A 112 11.92 -22.42 -13.11
N ALA A 113 12.33 -22.73 -11.88
CA ALA A 113 13.68 -22.48 -11.39
C ALA A 113 14.75 -23.28 -12.17
N GLN A 114 14.46 -24.52 -12.55
CA GLN A 114 15.34 -25.33 -13.40
C GLN A 114 15.51 -24.69 -14.78
N SER A 115 14.40 -24.38 -15.46
CA SER A 115 14.41 -23.75 -16.79
C SER A 115 15.20 -22.44 -16.78
N GLU A 116 14.96 -21.59 -15.80
CA GLU A 116 15.66 -20.32 -15.66
C GLU A 116 17.17 -20.52 -15.42
N LEU A 117 17.56 -21.43 -14.53
CA LEU A 117 18.98 -21.70 -14.26
C LEU A 117 19.68 -22.40 -15.43
N GLU A 118 18.99 -23.23 -16.20
CA GLU A 118 19.50 -23.83 -17.42
C GLU A 118 19.82 -22.78 -18.49
N ALA A 119 18.92 -21.82 -18.72
CA ALA A 119 19.15 -20.69 -19.61
C ALA A 119 20.36 -19.83 -19.16
N VAL A 120 20.54 -19.65 -17.85
CA VAL A 120 21.73 -18.97 -17.32
C VAL A 120 23.01 -19.80 -17.52
N LEU A 121 22.94 -21.11 -17.30
CA LEU A 121 24.07 -22.03 -17.43
C LEU A 121 24.54 -22.22 -18.88
N SER A 122 23.62 -22.11 -19.84
CA SER A 122 23.87 -22.15 -21.29
C SER A 122 24.43 -20.83 -21.83
N GLY A 123 24.21 -19.72 -21.11
CA GLY A 123 24.57 -18.37 -21.53
C GLY A 123 23.48 -17.68 -22.37
N GLU A 124 22.31 -18.30 -22.52
CA GLU A 124 21.12 -17.69 -23.13
C GLU A 124 20.65 -16.48 -22.31
N HIS A 125 20.65 -16.61 -20.97
CA HIS A 125 20.35 -15.52 -20.06
C HIS A 125 21.56 -15.14 -19.19
N GLN A 126 21.65 -13.86 -18.84
CA GLN A 126 22.54 -13.31 -17.82
C GLN A 126 21.83 -13.30 -16.47
N ARG A 127 22.59 -13.45 -15.39
CA ARG A 127 22.11 -13.41 -14.01
C ARG A 127 22.79 -12.26 -13.27
N GLN A 128 21.98 -11.34 -12.74
CA GLN A 128 22.45 -10.35 -11.80
C GLN A 128 22.59 -10.97 -10.41
N ALA A 129 23.66 -10.62 -9.70
CA ALA A 129 23.80 -10.99 -8.29
C ALA A 129 22.79 -10.20 -7.46
N THR A 130 22.22 -10.84 -6.44
CA THR A 130 21.26 -10.19 -5.53
C THR A 130 21.87 -10.07 -4.14
N PRO A 131 21.72 -8.92 -3.45
CA PRO A 131 22.31 -8.77 -2.13
C PRO A 131 21.57 -9.64 -1.10
N LYS A 132 22.34 -10.32 -0.25
CA LYS A 132 21.78 -10.90 0.97
C LYS A 132 21.47 -9.78 1.96
N ILE A 133 20.21 -9.67 2.35
CA ILE A 133 19.75 -8.65 3.31
C ILE A 133 20.07 -9.10 4.73
N ASP A 134 20.91 -8.33 5.41
CA ASP A 134 21.20 -8.40 6.84
C ASP A 134 20.31 -7.42 7.58
N TRP A 135 19.17 -7.91 8.07
CA TRP A 135 18.18 -7.11 8.78
C TRP A 135 18.71 -6.51 10.09
N SER A 136 19.82 -7.00 10.63
CA SER A 136 20.45 -6.43 11.83
C SER A 136 21.26 -5.17 11.54
N ASN A 137 21.60 -4.94 10.27
CA ASN A 137 22.43 -3.84 9.78
C ASN A 137 21.72 -3.03 8.67
N LEU A 138 20.45 -2.72 8.92
CA LEU A 138 19.66 -1.81 8.09
C LEU A 138 19.48 -0.47 8.80
N ASP A 139 19.58 0.60 8.03
CA ASP A 139 19.32 1.96 8.47
C ASP A 139 18.34 2.67 7.54
N ILE A 140 17.59 3.63 8.08
CA ILE A 140 16.72 4.51 7.30
C ILE A 140 17.49 5.80 7.05
N ASN A 141 17.70 6.12 5.78
CA ASN A 141 18.36 7.34 5.36
C ASN A 141 17.42 8.11 4.44
N ASN A 142 16.86 9.23 4.90
CA ASN A 142 15.86 9.98 4.14
C ASN A 142 14.68 9.09 3.68
N ASN A 143 14.58 8.82 2.37
CA ASN A 143 13.54 7.99 1.77
C ASN A 143 14.03 6.63 1.26
N THR A 144 15.19 6.17 1.74
CA THR A 144 15.77 4.86 1.44
C THR A 144 15.92 4.04 2.73
N ILE A 145 15.90 2.72 2.57
CA ILE A 145 16.42 1.78 3.56
C ILE A 145 17.74 1.31 2.98
N GLU A 146 18.82 1.38 3.75
CA GLU A 146 20.17 1.16 3.25
C GLU A 146 20.86 0.03 4.01
N GLN A 147 21.68 -0.72 3.27
CA GLN A 147 22.65 -1.66 3.79
C GLN A 147 24.01 -1.31 3.21
N ASN A 148 24.99 -1.02 4.07
CA ASN A 148 26.34 -0.61 3.66
C ASN A 148 26.34 0.62 2.70
N GLY A 149 25.38 1.52 2.86
CA GLY A 149 25.23 2.72 2.02
C GLY A 149 24.50 2.49 0.68
N GLU A 150 24.10 1.26 0.37
CA GLU A 150 23.34 0.93 -0.84
C GLU A 150 21.85 0.74 -0.51
N PRO A 151 20.93 1.24 -1.35
CA PRO A 151 19.51 1.08 -1.11
C PRO A 151 19.08 -0.39 -1.23
N VAL A 152 18.13 -0.79 -0.38
CA VAL A 152 17.47 -2.10 -0.42
C VAL A 152 15.97 -1.96 -0.19
N PHE A 153 15.20 -2.84 -0.79
CA PHE A 153 13.77 -3.00 -0.58
C PHE A 153 13.52 -4.27 0.24
N ILE A 154 12.73 -4.16 1.30
CA ILE A 154 12.54 -5.25 2.27
C ILE A 154 11.08 -5.72 2.32
N TYR A 155 10.90 -7.03 2.46
CA TYR A 155 9.60 -7.67 2.45
C TYR A 155 9.50 -8.73 3.56
N ASP A 156 8.39 -8.76 4.28
CA ASP A 156 8.07 -9.79 5.29
C ASP A 156 6.59 -10.18 5.22
N TYR A 157 6.09 -10.95 6.18
CA TYR A 157 4.73 -11.47 6.22
C TYR A 157 4.13 -11.28 7.62
N VAL A 158 2.88 -10.83 7.68
CA VAL A 158 2.15 -10.71 8.95
C VAL A 158 1.99 -12.09 9.59
N TRP A 159 2.34 -12.19 10.87
CA TRP A 159 2.22 -13.39 11.73
C TRP A 159 3.10 -14.61 11.41
N LYS A 160 4.01 -14.50 10.45
CA LYS A 160 4.97 -15.55 10.12
C LYS A 160 5.75 -16.04 11.37
N PRO A 161 6.08 -17.34 11.46
CA PRO A 161 7.01 -17.84 12.48
C PRO A 161 8.39 -17.15 12.40
N THR A 162 9.08 -17.07 13.54
CA THR A 162 10.39 -16.39 13.67
C THR A 162 11.58 -17.35 13.74
N GLY A 163 11.39 -18.64 13.46
CA GLY A 163 12.50 -19.59 13.36
C GLY A 163 13.38 -19.30 12.14
N LYS A 164 14.68 -19.66 12.22
CA LYS A 164 15.68 -19.42 11.16
C LYS A 164 15.21 -19.83 9.76
N GLU A 165 14.50 -20.95 9.67
CA GLU A 165 13.91 -21.44 8.42
C GLU A 165 12.95 -20.43 7.74
N PHE A 166 12.18 -19.69 8.52
CA PHE A 166 11.21 -18.72 8.03
C PHE A 166 11.82 -17.32 7.84
N GLN A 167 13.02 -17.09 8.34
CA GLN A 167 13.69 -15.80 8.34
C GLN A 167 14.73 -15.68 7.21
N GLU A 168 15.34 -16.80 6.81
CA GLU A 168 16.41 -16.84 5.81
C GLU A 168 16.09 -16.14 4.48
N PHE A 169 14.84 -16.25 3.98
CA PHE A 169 14.42 -15.65 2.70
C PHE A 169 13.15 -14.80 2.79
N TYR A 170 12.36 -14.94 3.85
CA TYR A 170 11.01 -14.34 3.92
C TYR A 170 10.95 -13.11 4.82
N GLY A 171 12.10 -12.48 5.08
CA GLY A 171 12.26 -11.32 5.96
C GLY A 171 12.54 -11.66 7.41
N GLU A 172 13.14 -10.73 8.15
CA GLU A 172 13.46 -10.91 9.57
C GLU A 172 12.96 -9.73 10.40
N GLN A 173 11.82 -9.15 10.04
CA GLN A 173 11.31 -7.98 10.74
C GLN A 173 10.94 -8.32 12.18
N ASP A 174 11.55 -7.61 13.12
CA ASP A 174 11.26 -7.75 14.55
C ASP A 174 10.21 -6.73 15.02
N GLY A 175 9.88 -6.76 16.30
CA GLY A 175 9.02 -5.76 16.91
C GLY A 175 8.55 -6.16 18.30
N ILE A 176 7.71 -5.30 18.86
CA ILE A 176 6.95 -5.60 20.07
C ILE A 176 5.49 -5.19 19.86
N PHE A 177 4.58 -5.98 20.42
CA PHE A 177 3.17 -5.63 20.49
C PHE A 177 2.88 -4.98 21.85
N LEU A 178 2.17 -3.84 21.83
CA LEU A 178 1.76 -3.08 23.00
C LEU A 178 0.25 -2.88 23.01
N THR A 179 -0.35 -2.94 24.18
CA THR A 179 -1.75 -2.57 24.41
C THR A 179 -1.89 -1.98 25.81
N THR A 180 -2.84 -1.06 25.99
CA THR A 180 -3.18 -0.52 27.33
C THR A 180 -3.66 -1.61 28.28
N GLY A 181 -4.08 -2.77 27.78
CA GLY A 181 -4.37 -3.96 28.60
C GLY A 181 -3.17 -4.51 29.38
N TYR A 182 -1.96 -4.02 29.13
CA TYR A 182 -0.75 -4.34 29.91
C TYR A 182 -0.52 -3.42 31.10
N LEU A 183 -1.35 -2.41 31.33
CA LEU A 183 -1.25 -1.53 32.49
C LEU A 183 -1.99 -2.09 33.71
N ASN A 184 -1.37 -1.89 34.88
CA ASN A 184 -2.05 -1.91 36.17
C ASN A 184 -2.75 -0.55 36.40
N GLU A 185 -3.64 -0.48 37.39
CA GLU A 185 -4.39 0.75 37.69
C GLU A 185 -3.49 1.91 38.18
N ASP A 186 -2.35 1.59 38.78
CA ASP A 186 -1.33 2.58 39.18
C ASP A 186 -0.49 3.12 38.00
N GLY A 187 -0.78 2.69 36.77
CA GLY A 187 -0.06 3.10 35.56
C GLY A 187 1.24 2.34 35.30
N SER A 188 1.62 1.38 36.16
CA SER A 188 2.77 0.50 35.92
C SER A 188 2.46 -0.58 34.89
N LEU A 189 3.48 -1.08 34.18
CA LEU A 189 3.34 -2.26 33.35
C LEU A 189 3.20 -3.53 34.19
N LYS A 190 2.37 -4.47 33.74
CA LYS A 190 2.35 -5.84 34.27
C LYS A 190 3.76 -6.43 34.21
N HIS A 191 4.18 -7.05 35.32
CA HIS A 191 5.55 -7.53 35.54
C HIS A 191 6.12 -8.37 34.40
N TYR A 192 5.32 -9.30 33.84
CA TYR A 192 5.77 -10.15 32.74
C TYR A 192 6.10 -9.34 31.48
N LYS A 193 5.33 -8.28 31.19
CA LYS A 193 5.52 -7.45 29.99
C LYS A 193 6.70 -6.52 30.16
N LEU A 194 6.88 -5.94 31.35
CA LEU A 194 8.07 -5.17 31.68
C LEU A 194 9.34 -6.02 31.49
N LYS A 195 9.36 -7.23 32.04
CA LYS A 195 10.49 -8.17 31.88
C LYS A 195 10.72 -8.58 30.43
N GLU A 196 9.67 -8.82 29.66
CA GLU A 196 9.76 -9.13 28.23
C GLU A 196 10.50 -8.03 27.47
N ILE A 197 10.12 -6.76 27.68
CA ILE A 197 10.73 -5.61 26.99
C ILE A 197 12.15 -5.36 27.48
N GLN A 198 12.40 -5.42 28.80
CA GLN A 198 13.73 -5.21 29.38
C GLN A 198 14.76 -6.24 28.91
N ASN A 199 14.33 -7.49 28.74
CA ASN A 199 15.20 -8.59 28.31
C ASN A 199 15.28 -8.74 26.79
N LYS A 200 14.51 -7.97 26.02
CA LYS A 200 14.54 -8.05 24.56
C LYS A 200 15.81 -7.41 24.01
N GLU A 201 16.62 -8.23 23.35
CA GLU A 201 17.79 -7.77 22.60
C GLU A 201 17.40 -6.81 21.47
N SER A 202 18.36 -6.04 20.95
CA SER A 202 18.09 -5.07 19.86
C SER A 202 17.50 -5.74 18.62
N GLY A 203 17.91 -6.97 18.33
CA GLY A 203 17.42 -7.76 17.21
C GLY A 203 17.68 -7.08 15.87
N THR A 204 16.73 -7.27 14.97
CA THR A 204 16.72 -6.79 13.59
C THR A 204 15.77 -5.61 13.42
N LEU A 205 15.86 -4.93 12.27
CA LEU A 205 14.98 -3.81 11.91
C LEU A 205 13.50 -4.18 12.11
N GLY A 206 12.76 -3.38 12.88
CA GLY A 206 11.41 -3.74 13.31
C GLY A 206 10.51 -2.58 13.71
N THR A 207 9.28 -2.90 14.12
CA THR A 207 8.26 -1.90 14.52
C THR A 207 7.67 -2.16 15.90
N VAL A 208 7.37 -1.07 16.62
CA VAL A 208 6.56 -1.12 17.85
C VAL A 208 5.08 -0.96 17.47
N PHE A 209 4.26 -1.99 17.69
CA PHE A 209 2.83 -1.95 17.36
C PHE A 209 2.02 -1.45 18.56
N LEU A 210 1.34 -0.32 18.42
CA LEU A 210 0.41 0.18 19.42
C LEU A 210 -1.03 -0.26 19.10
N ASN A 211 -1.55 -1.21 19.89
CA ASN A 211 -2.93 -1.67 19.79
C ASN A 211 -3.86 -0.82 20.65
N HIS A 212 -4.98 -0.39 20.05
CA HIS A 212 -6.00 0.43 20.71
C HIS A 212 -7.29 -0.34 21.06
N LEU A 213 -7.29 -1.67 20.93
CA LEU A 213 -8.40 -2.54 21.34
C LEU A 213 -8.22 -3.07 22.76
N ASN A 214 -9.33 -3.47 23.38
CA ASN A 214 -9.38 -4.11 24.70
C ASN A 214 -8.71 -3.27 25.79
N PRO A 215 -9.17 -2.02 26.05
CA PRO A 215 -8.69 -1.23 27.17
C PRO A 215 -8.92 -1.98 28.50
N PRO A 216 -8.10 -1.72 29.53
CA PRO A 216 -8.22 -2.44 30.79
C PRO A 216 -9.54 -2.12 31.48
N LYS A 217 -10.14 -3.13 32.12
CA LYS A 217 -11.45 -3.01 32.78
C LYS A 217 -11.50 -1.86 33.80
N TRP A 218 -10.43 -1.66 34.57
CA TRP A 218 -10.36 -0.57 35.54
C TRP A 218 -10.52 0.82 34.90
N ALA A 219 -10.01 1.03 33.68
CA ALA A 219 -10.15 2.31 32.98
C ALA A 219 -11.60 2.51 32.49
N ILE A 220 -12.23 1.44 32.01
CA ILE A 220 -13.66 1.46 31.62
C ILE A 220 -14.53 1.79 32.83
N ASP A 221 -14.25 1.21 33.99
CA ASP A 221 -15.03 1.43 35.21
C ASP A 221 -14.76 2.82 35.83
N LYS A 222 -13.54 3.36 35.68
CA LYS A 222 -13.11 4.65 36.24
C LYS A 222 -13.60 5.86 35.44
N TYR A 223 -13.57 5.80 34.11
CA TYR A 223 -13.89 6.95 33.25
C TYR A 223 -15.29 6.85 32.66
N THR A 224 -16.11 7.89 32.87
CA THR A 224 -17.45 7.99 32.25
C THR A 224 -17.35 8.05 30.73
N ASP A 225 -18.30 7.42 30.03
CA ASP A 225 -18.40 7.38 28.56
C ASP A 225 -17.14 6.89 27.84
N PHE A 226 -16.25 6.15 28.52
CA PHE A 226 -14.92 5.80 28.01
C PHE A 226 -14.96 5.06 26.67
N THR A 227 -15.91 4.15 26.49
CA THR A 227 -16.07 3.35 25.26
C THR A 227 -17.03 3.99 24.24
N VAL A 228 -17.74 5.07 24.61
CA VAL A 228 -18.73 5.72 23.75
C VAL A 228 -18.03 6.50 22.66
N GLY A 229 -18.18 6.10 21.40
CA GLY A 229 -17.39 6.68 20.30
C GLY A 229 -16.22 5.81 19.86
N GLY A 230 -15.98 4.68 20.55
CA GLY A 230 -15.09 3.62 20.07
C GLY A 230 -15.48 3.09 18.69
N ARG A 231 -14.50 2.52 17.99
CA ARG A 231 -14.55 2.01 16.63
C ARG A 231 -13.77 0.71 16.51
N ARG A 232 -13.85 0.08 15.33
CA ARG A 232 -13.34 -1.28 15.06
C ARG A 232 -11.91 -1.52 15.56
N TYR A 233 -11.00 -0.56 15.41
CA TYR A 233 -9.60 -0.68 15.82
C TYR A 233 -9.18 0.31 16.92
N THR A 234 -10.14 1.05 17.50
CA THR A 234 -9.89 1.94 18.64
C THR A 234 -11.07 1.82 19.60
N GLY A 235 -10.94 1.01 20.64
CA GLY A 235 -12.04 0.57 21.50
C GLY A 235 -12.55 1.59 22.52
N TYR A 236 -12.15 2.85 22.41
CA TYR A 236 -12.49 3.94 23.34
C TYR A 236 -12.55 5.28 22.62
N ASP A 237 -13.10 6.27 23.31
CA ASP A 237 -13.15 7.65 22.84
C ASP A 237 -11.79 8.35 22.93
N ILE A 238 -11.28 8.81 21.79
CA ILE A 238 -10.01 9.56 21.70
C ILE A 238 -10.09 10.97 22.30
N ASP A 239 -11.30 11.51 22.49
CA ASP A 239 -11.51 12.82 23.13
C ASP A 239 -11.70 12.70 24.65
N ASN A 240 -11.81 11.48 25.20
CA ASN A 240 -11.93 11.26 26.63
C ASN A 240 -10.58 11.50 27.33
N PRO A 241 -10.51 12.31 28.41
CA PRO A 241 -9.26 12.56 29.14
C PRO A 241 -8.56 11.28 29.63
N GLY A 242 -9.34 10.27 30.04
CA GLY A 242 -8.83 8.98 30.48
C GLY A 242 -8.07 8.24 29.37
N ALA A 243 -8.43 8.44 28.09
CA ALA A 243 -7.77 7.77 26.97
C ALA A 243 -6.35 8.34 26.78
N LYS A 244 -6.20 9.66 26.90
CA LYS A 244 -4.89 10.33 26.88
C LYS A 244 -4.05 9.92 28.10
N GLU A 245 -4.67 9.79 29.29
CA GLU A 245 -3.97 9.35 30.51
C GLU A 245 -3.38 7.95 30.38
N ILE A 246 -4.17 6.95 29.99
CA ILE A 246 -3.67 5.57 29.90
C ILE A 246 -2.64 5.40 28.79
N GLN A 247 -2.75 6.14 27.68
CA GLN A 247 -1.74 6.09 26.63
C GLN A 247 -0.44 6.72 27.08
N ARG A 248 -0.49 7.86 27.78
CA ARG A 248 0.69 8.46 28.40
C ARG A 248 1.40 7.51 29.35
N GLN A 249 0.64 6.84 30.21
CA GLN A 249 1.19 5.84 31.12
C GLN A 249 1.90 4.73 30.35
N LEU A 250 1.24 4.11 29.37
CA LEU A 250 1.85 3.05 28.56
C LEU A 250 3.12 3.52 27.83
N ILE A 251 3.07 4.66 27.16
CA ILE A 251 4.18 5.19 26.37
C ILE A 251 5.36 5.54 27.29
N SER A 252 5.13 6.20 28.42
CA SER A 252 6.19 6.58 29.37
C SER A 252 6.97 5.39 29.94
N GLN A 253 6.32 4.22 30.05
CA GLN A 253 6.96 3.00 30.54
C GLN A 253 7.78 2.29 29.46
N VAL A 254 7.40 2.44 28.19
CA VAL A 254 7.97 1.63 27.08
C VAL A 254 8.96 2.41 26.22
N ALA A 255 8.67 3.67 25.87
CA ALA A 255 9.50 4.47 24.98
C ALA A 255 10.98 4.57 25.42
N PRO A 256 11.31 4.74 26.72
CA PRO A 256 12.70 4.70 27.17
C PRO A 256 13.40 3.36 26.94
N LEU A 257 12.65 2.24 26.97
CA LEU A 257 13.21 0.88 26.86
C LEU A 257 13.46 0.46 25.41
N THR A 258 12.72 1.04 24.46
CA THR A 258 12.86 0.75 23.02
C THR A 258 13.81 1.70 22.31
N LYS A 259 14.24 2.76 22.97
CA LYS A 259 15.11 3.79 22.40
C LYS A 259 16.39 3.19 21.82
N GLY A 260 16.67 3.49 20.56
CA GLY A 260 17.86 3.03 19.83
C GLY A 260 17.89 1.53 19.51
N LYS A 261 16.80 0.78 19.74
CA LYS A 261 16.72 -0.64 19.41
C LYS A 261 16.35 -0.85 17.94
N ASN A 262 16.99 -1.81 17.27
CA ASN A 262 16.73 -2.12 15.87
C ASN A 262 15.27 -2.51 15.65
N TYR A 263 14.68 -3.29 16.57
CA TYR A 263 13.28 -3.68 16.52
C TYR A 263 12.27 -2.51 16.59
N ALA A 264 12.73 -1.27 16.81
CA ALA A 264 11.92 -0.07 16.82
C ALA A 264 12.28 0.93 15.69
N LYS A 265 13.27 0.64 14.84
CA LYS A 265 13.76 1.55 13.78
C LYS A 265 12.75 1.80 12.65
N LEU A 266 11.87 0.84 12.29
CA LEU A 266 10.73 1.12 11.40
C LEU A 266 9.59 1.86 12.12
N GLY A 267 9.85 2.35 13.33
CA GLY A 267 9.01 3.26 14.07
C GLY A 267 7.88 2.59 14.85
N TRP A 268 7.20 3.43 15.61
CA TRP A 268 5.98 3.13 16.32
C TRP A 268 4.79 3.20 15.37
N MET A 269 4.17 2.06 15.09
CA MET A 269 2.89 2.00 14.39
C MET A 269 1.79 2.44 15.36
N LEU A 270 1.35 3.68 15.21
CA LEU A 270 0.48 4.35 16.16
C LEU A 270 -0.91 3.72 16.21
N THR A 271 -1.47 3.21 15.12
CA THR A 271 -2.75 2.49 15.13
C THR A 271 -2.89 1.63 13.87
N ASN A 272 -3.62 0.52 13.98
CA ASN A 272 -4.03 -0.34 12.86
C ASN A 272 -5.31 0.22 12.22
N GLU A 273 -5.30 0.54 10.92
CA GLU A 273 -6.49 0.92 10.14
C GLU A 273 -7.43 1.92 10.88
N PRO A 274 -6.92 3.05 11.39
CA PRO A 274 -7.77 3.95 12.16
C PRO A 274 -8.87 4.55 11.29
N HIS A 275 -10.09 4.60 11.84
CA HIS A 275 -11.22 5.25 11.20
C HIS A 275 -12.36 5.52 12.19
N TRP A 276 -12.98 6.70 12.09
CA TRP A 276 -14.14 7.13 12.86
C TRP A 276 -15.29 7.53 11.94
N PHE A 277 -15.82 6.57 11.19
CA PHE A 277 -17.01 6.76 10.36
C PHE A 277 -18.16 7.33 11.19
N THR A 278 -18.90 8.25 10.59
CA THR A 278 -19.97 9.00 11.26
C THR A 278 -21.22 9.15 10.40
N ILE A 279 -21.27 8.63 9.18
CA ILE A 279 -22.52 8.58 8.39
C ILE A 279 -23.46 7.51 8.95
N LYS A 280 -24.73 7.87 9.13
CA LYS A 280 -25.78 6.95 9.58
C LYS A 280 -25.95 5.76 8.62
N ASP A 281 -26.18 4.58 9.18
CA ASP A 281 -26.37 3.32 8.45
C ASP A 281 -25.20 2.91 7.53
N SER A 282 -23.99 3.42 7.81
CA SER A 282 -22.74 3.04 7.12
C SER A 282 -21.93 2.04 7.95
N TRP A 283 -21.10 1.25 7.28
CA TRP A 283 -20.14 0.34 7.92
C TRP A 283 -19.24 1.09 8.92
N ALA A 284 -18.99 0.44 10.06
CA ALA A 284 -18.17 0.95 11.16
C ALA A 284 -18.55 2.35 11.71
N SER A 285 -19.77 2.82 11.42
CA SER A 285 -20.31 4.07 11.98
C SER A 285 -20.87 3.87 13.38
N GLY A 286 -20.93 4.95 14.16
CA GLY A 286 -21.46 4.92 15.53
C GLY A 286 -21.67 6.30 16.12
N THR A 287 -22.29 6.35 17.29
CA THR A 287 -22.44 7.59 18.08
C THR A 287 -21.08 8.12 18.55
N VAL A 288 -21.11 9.30 19.18
CA VAL A 288 -19.95 9.96 19.80
C VAL A 288 -20.28 10.31 21.25
N SER A 289 -19.26 10.52 22.09
CA SER A 289 -19.42 10.86 23.50
C SER A 289 -19.82 12.33 23.70
N ASN A 290 -20.18 12.67 24.95
CA ASN A 290 -20.31 14.06 25.36
C ASN A 290 -18.99 14.85 25.29
N PHE A 291 -17.84 14.19 25.49
CA PHE A 291 -16.53 14.84 25.35
C PHE A 291 -16.29 15.28 23.90
N THR A 292 -16.57 14.41 22.93
CA THR A 292 -16.50 14.76 21.51
C THR A 292 -17.45 15.91 21.15
N LEU A 293 -18.68 15.89 21.66
CA LEU A 293 -19.66 16.97 21.40
C LEU A 293 -19.23 18.30 22.02
N GLN A 294 -18.69 18.31 23.23
CA GLN A 294 -18.14 19.52 23.85
C GLN A 294 -16.95 20.06 23.08
N LYS A 295 -16.04 19.19 22.65
CA LYS A 295 -14.90 19.58 21.81
C LYS A 295 -15.35 20.14 20.46
N PHE A 296 -16.41 19.58 19.87
CA PHE A 296 -17.00 20.09 18.63
C PHE A 296 -17.56 21.51 18.81
N ARG A 297 -18.27 21.78 19.91
CA ARG A 297 -18.76 23.13 20.22
C ARG A 297 -17.62 24.14 20.37
N GLY A 298 -16.52 23.73 21.01
CA GLY A 298 -15.28 24.51 21.09
C GLY A 298 -14.68 24.80 19.71
N TYR A 299 -14.60 23.78 18.85
CA TYR A 299 -14.13 23.92 17.46
C TYR A 299 -15.01 24.89 16.65
N LEU A 300 -16.34 24.79 16.76
CA LEU A 300 -17.27 25.69 16.08
C LEU A 300 -17.14 27.13 16.57
N LYS A 301 -16.96 27.32 17.89
CA LYS A 301 -16.72 28.64 18.48
C LYS A 301 -15.47 29.28 17.90
N GLU A 302 -14.39 28.52 17.79
CA GLU A 302 -13.13 29.01 17.22
C GLU A 302 -13.26 29.28 15.72
N LYS A 303 -13.93 28.40 14.97
CA LYS A 303 -14.06 28.51 13.51
C LYS A 303 -14.97 29.66 13.06
N HIS A 304 -16.12 29.82 13.72
CA HIS A 304 -17.14 30.80 13.30
C HIS A 304 -17.05 32.12 14.07
N LYS A 305 -16.41 32.14 15.24
CA LYS A 305 -16.22 33.27 16.16
C LYS A 305 -17.51 33.85 16.76
N ASP A 306 -18.55 34.02 15.95
CA ASP A 306 -19.87 34.51 16.33
C ASP A 306 -20.94 33.45 16.01
N ILE A 307 -21.82 33.19 16.99
CA ILE A 307 -22.93 32.25 16.85
C ILE A 307 -23.92 32.67 15.75
N SER A 308 -24.04 33.97 15.47
CA SER A 308 -24.91 34.49 14.41
C SER A 308 -24.46 34.00 13.01
N VAL A 309 -23.14 33.88 12.80
CA VAL A 309 -22.54 33.38 11.56
C VAL A 309 -22.83 31.89 11.39
N LEU A 310 -22.65 31.09 12.45
CA LEU A 310 -22.99 29.67 12.42
C LEU A 310 -24.49 29.47 12.14
N ASN A 311 -25.36 30.21 12.85
CA ASN A 311 -26.80 30.14 12.69
C ASN A 311 -27.25 30.44 11.26
N LYS A 312 -26.65 31.47 10.63
CA LYS A 312 -26.89 31.78 9.22
C LYS A 312 -26.46 30.62 8.30
N ARG A 313 -25.27 30.05 8.52
CA ARG A 313 -24.73 28.96 7.68
C ARG A 313 -25.48 27.64 7.84
N TRP A 314 -25.95 27.34 9.04
CA TRP A 314 -26.62 26.09 9.39
C TRP A 314 -28.15 26.18 9.30
N ASN A 315 -28.69 27.37 9.07
CA ASN A 315 -30.12 27.68 9.15
C ASN A 315 -30.72 27.26 10.50
N THR A 316 -30.13 27.78 11.58
CA THR A 316 -30.50 27.50 12.99
C THR A 316 -30.65 28.79 13.79
N SER A 317 -31.05 28.66 15.06
CA SER A 317 -31.26 29.78 15.99
C SER A 317 -30.71 29.48 17.39
N PHE A 318 -29.54 28.85 17.47
CA PHE A 318 -28.89 28.56 18.74
C PHE A 318 -28.54 29.86 19.48
N THR A 319 -28.78 29.90 20.79
CA THR A 319 -28.51 31.07 21.63
C THR A 319 -27.02 31.25 21.95
N SER A 320 -26.24 30.18 21.87
CA SER A 320 -24.80 30.16 22.11
C SER A 320 -24.17 28.90 21.47
N PHE A 321 -22.83 28.83 21.43
CA PHE A 321 -22.13 27.62 20.97
C PHE A 321 -22.38 26.41 21.90
N ASP A 322 -22.60 26.63 23.20
CA ASP A 322 -22.88 25.56 24.16
C ASP A 322 -24.25 24.90 23.92
N ALA A 323 -25.19 25.67 23.34
CA ALA A 323 -26.52 25.20 22.95
C ALA A 323 -26.56 24.50 21.59
N VAL A 324 -25.44 24.39 20.86
CA VAL A 324 -25.42 23.73 19.54
C VAL A 324 -25.71 22.25 19.71
N GLU A 325 -26.65 21.77 18.89
CA GLU A 325 -27.03 20.36 18.80
C GLU A 325 -26.76 19.80 17.40
N ILE A 326 -26.27 18.57 17.35
CA ILE A 326 -26.05 17.79 16.13
C ILE A 326 -26.29 16.31 16.43
N SER A 327 -26.96 15.61 15.52
CA SER A 327 -27.16 14.16 15.63
C SER A 327 -26.04 13.43 14.91
N ILE A 328 -25.31 12.58 15.64
CA ILE A 328 -24.25 11.71 15.13
C ILE A 328 -24.60 10.27 15.50
N PRO A 329 -24.68 9.32 14.55
CA PRO A 329 -24.31 9.44 13.13
C PRO A 329 -25.11 10.47 12.32
N ILE A 330 -24.42 11.20 11.43
CA ILE A 330 -24.98 12.26 10.59
C ILE A 330 -25.66 11.66 9.34
N GLU A 331 -26.75 12.28 8.92
CA GLU A 331 -27.51 11.87 7.72
C GLU A 331 -26.74 12.16 6.42
N ALA A 332 -26.55 11.17 5.55
CA ALA A 332 -25.79 11.29 4.29
C ALA A 332 -26.33 12.38 3.34
N LYS A 333 -27.64 12.69 3.42
CA LYS A 333 -28.27 13.75 2.62
C LYS A 333 -27.77 15.16 2.95
N LEU A 334 -27.05 15.34 4.07
CA LEU A 334 -26.47 16.62 4.45
C LEU A 334 -25.14 16.92 3.72
N GLN A 335 -24.57 15.98 2.97
CA GLN A 335 -23.35 16.22 2.19
C GLN A 335 -23.52 17.43 1.25
N GLY A 336 -22.54 18.34 1.30
CA GLY A 336 -22.55 19.62 0.57
C GLY A 336 -23.19 20.78 1.35
N THR A 337 -23.69 20.56 2.58
CA THR A 337 -24.16 21.64 3.47
C THR A 337 -23.06 22.09 4.44
N SER A 338 -23.16 23.32 4.94
CA SER A 338 -22.23 23.86 5.95
C SER A 338 -22.11 22.99 7.20
N LYS A 339 -23.24 22.42 7.65
CA LYS A 339 -23.29 21.53 8.83
C LYS A 339 -22.50 20.25 8.62
N TRP A 340 -22.60 19.67 7.44
CA TRP A 340 -21.79 18.51 7.06
C TRP A 340 -20.32 18.87 6.99
N TYR A 341 -19.97 19.96 6.30
CA TYR A 341 -18.59 20.39 6.14
C TYR A 341 -17.90 20.59 7.49
N ASP A 342 -18.56 21.28 8.42
CA ASP A 342 -18.02 21.53 9.76
C ASP A 342 -17.82 20.25 10.56
N TRP A 343 -18.76 19.29 10.49
CA TRP A 343 -18.60 18.01 11.19
C TRP A 343 -17.45 17.17 10.61
N MET A 344 -17.35 17.04 9.28
CA MET A 344 -16.29 16.25 8.66
C MET A 344 -14.91 16.87 8.91
N SER A 345 -14.80 18.20 8.78
CA SER A 345 -13.58 18.94 9.09
C SER A 345 -13.19 18.79 10.57
N PHE A 346 -14.16 18.85 11.49
CA PHE A 346 -13.92 18.61 12.90
C PHE A 346 -13.44 17.17 13.18
N ASN A 347 -14.06 16.19 12.53
CA ASN A 347 -13.69 14.78 12.70
C ASN A 347 -12.24 14.54 12.26
N GLN A 348 -11.81 15.16 11.15
CA GLN A 348 -10.40 15.16 10.72
C GLN A 348 -9.48 15.89 11.71
N TYR A 349 -9.91 17.06 12.20
CA TYR A 349 -9.15 17.84 13.18
C TYR A 349 -8.89 17.06 14.48
N ARG A 350 -9.92 16.50 15.11
CA ARG A 350 -9.78 15.82 16.41
C ARG A 350 -8.95 14.53 16.32
N VAL A 351 -9.02 13.83 15.19
CA VAL A 351 -8.23 12.63 14.93
C VAL A 351 -6.76 12.99 14.68
N THR A 352 -6.50 14.06 13.92
CA THR A 352 -5.13 14.57 13.75
C THR A 352 -4.52 15.01 15.09
N GLU A 353 -5.29 15.67 15.95
CA GLU A 353 -4.85 16.03 17.31
C GLU A 353 -4.53 14.78 18.15
N TRP A 354 -5.32 13.72 18.04
CA TRP A 354 -5.05 12.45 18.73
C TRP A 354 -3.72 11.84 18.33
N PHE A 355 -3.43 11.75 17.03
CA PHE A 355 -2.16 11.21 16.54
C PHE A 355 -0.98 12.13 16.86
N THR A 356 -1.20 13.45 16.85
CA THR A 356 -0.20 14.42 17.31
C THR A 356 0.15 14.18 18.78
N PHE A 357 -0.85 14.00 19.65
CA PHE A 357 -0.63 13.63 21.05
C PHE A 357 0.18 12.34 21.21
N LEU A 358 -0.15 11.27 20.48
CA LEU A 358 0.58 10.00 20.58
C LEU A 358 2.05 10.17 20.17
N GLN A 359 2.29 10.88 19.07
CA GLN A 359 3.65 11.14 18.59
C GLN A 359 4.44 12.01 19.57
N ASP A 360 3.86 13.10 20.04
CA ASP A 360 4.50 14.02 20.97
C ASP A 360 4.85 13.32 22.29
N GLU A 361 3.95 12.47 22.79
CA GLU A 361 4.20 11.69 24.00
C GLU A 361 5.37 10.71 23.78
N ILE A 362 5.42 9.98 22.67
CA ILE A 362 6.56 9.10 22.35
C ILE A 362 7.86 9.92 22.27
N ARG A 363 7.84 11.05 21.56
CA ARG A 363 9.02 11.89 21.34
C ARG A 363 9.47 12.68 22.57
N SER A 364 8.62 12.82 23.57
CA SER A 364 9.00 13.36 24.87
C SER A 364 10.00 12.46 25.62
N HIS A 365 9.95 11.14 25.36
CA HIS A 365 10.86 10.14 25.94
C HIS A 365 11.97 9.72 24.96
N ASP A 366 11.69 9.73 23.66
CA ASP A 366 12.66 9.43 22.59
C ASP A 366 12.50 10.36 21.38
N LYS A 367 13.27 11.45 21.37
CA LYS A 367 13.21 12.50 20.33
C LYS A 367 13.42 12.00 18.90
N GLU A 368 14.22 10.94 18.74
CA GLU A 368 14.56 10.35 17.43
C GLU A 368 13.59 9.25 17.03
N ALA A 369 12.59 8.93 17.87
CA ALA A 369 11.63 7.88 17.57
C ALA A 369 10.90 8.15 16.26
N HIS A 370 10.99 7.19 15.35
CA HIS A 370 10.15 7.15 14.18
C HIS A 370 8.73 6.74 14.57
N THR A 371 7.74 7.29 13.86
CA THR A 371 6.32 6.91 14.00
C THR A 371 5.72 6.74 12.62
N HIS A 372 4.69 5.90 12.51
CA HIS A 372 3.83 5.79 11.34
C HIS A 372 2.42 5.33 11.76
N ILE A 373 1.47 5.39 10.83
CA ILE A 373 0.10 4.91 11.04
C ILE A 373 -0.20 3.95 9.91
N LYS A 374 -0.86 2.81 10.16
CA LYS A 374 -1.35 1.95 9.08
C LYS A 374 -2.60 2.58 8.47
N LEU A 375 -2.41 3.58 7.61
CA LEU A 375 -3.47 4.32 6.92
C LEU A 375 -4.00 3.52 5.72
N MET A 376 -5.32 3.34 5.67
CA MET A 376 -6.03 2.76 4.54
C MET A 376 -6.10 3.74 3.39
N PRO A 377 -5.37 3.53 2.27
CA PRO A 377 -5.32 4.54 1.20
C PRO A 377 -6.66 4.75 0.50
N ASN A 378 -7.56 3.76 0.54
CA ASN A 378 -8.93 3.91 0.03
C ASN A 378 -9.74 5.02 0.73
N LEU A 379 -9.38 5.41 1.97
CA LEU A 379 -10.03 6.53 2.67
C LEU A 379 -9.69 7.88 2.02
N TRP A 380 -8.64 7.94 1.20
CA TRP A 380 -8.33 9.11 0.39
C TRP A 380 -8.68 8.88 -1.08
N THR A 381 -8.35 7.72 -1.66
CA THR A 381 -8.54 7.46 -3.09
C THR A 381 -10.01 7.26 -3.47
N GLU A 382 -10.89 6.85 -2.54
CA GLU A 382 -12.34 6.83 -2.74
C GLU A 382 -13.01 8.13 -2.24
N ASN A 383 -14.33 8.28 -2.46
CA ASN A 383 -15.04 9.55 -2.26
C ASN A 383 -15.53 9.83 -0.83
N LYS A 384 -15.55 8.85 0.07
CA LYS A 384 -16.06 9.08 1.44
C LYS A 384 -15.07 9.93 2.24
N ARG A 385 -15.60 10.79 3.12
CA ARG A 385 -14.82 11.68 4.02
C ARG A 385 -15.35 11.73 5.46
N ASP A 386 -16.13 10.74 5.88
CA ASP A 386 -16.75 10.71 7.21
C ASP A 386 -15.95 9.96 8.27
N HIS A 387 -14.79 9.42 7.90
CA HIS A 387 -13.91 8.60 8.72
C HIS A 387 -12.94 9.41 9.60
N GLY A 388 -12.85 10.72 9.42
CA GLY A 388 -11.96 11.58 10.22
C GLY A 388 -10.47 11.39 9.93
N ILE A 389 -10.11 10.76 8.82
CA ILE A 389 -8.70 10.64 8.38
C ILE A 389 -8.44 11.79 7.43
N ASP A 390 -7.54 12.69 7.82
CA ASP A 390 -6.91 13.66 6.93
C ASP A 390 -5.61 13.03 6.46
N MET A 391 -5.62 12.51 5.22
CA MET A 391 -4.50 11.75 4.70
C MET A 391 -3.24 12.60 4.60
N GLU A 392 -3.36 13.87 4.18
CA GLU A 392 -2.21 14.76 4.09
C GLU A 392 -1.63 15.08 5.47
N ALA A 393 -2.48 15.49 6.42
CA ALA A 393 -2.00 15.90 7.74
C ALA A 393 -1.34 14.74 8.50
N LEU A 394 -1.90 13.53 8.42
CA LEU A 394 -1.36 12.36 9.11
C LEU A 394 -0.07 11.85 8.45
N SER A 395 0.00 11.87 7.13
CA SER A 395 1.23 11.55 6.37
C SER A 395 2.35 12.58 6.62
N ASP A 396 2.03 13.88 6.73
CA ASP A 396 3.02 14.92 7.06
C ASP A 396 3.51 14.78 8.51
N LEU A 397 2.60 14.46 9.44
CA LEU A 397 2.90 14.28 10.87
C LEU A 397 3.91 13.17 11.13
N THR A 398 3.78 12.00 10.51
CA THR A 398 4.61 10.83 10.81
C THR A 398 5.97 10.86 10.09
N SER A 399 7.03 10.31 10.68
CA SER A 399 8.35 10.26 10.03
C SER A 399 8.48 9.18 8.96
N ILE A 400 7.63 8.15 9.03
CA ILE A 400 7.51 7.08 8.04
C ILE A 400 6.09 7.12 7.47
N MET A 401 5.97 6.90 6.15
CA MET A 401 4.70 6.87 5.45
C MET A 401 4.07 5.48 5.57
N GLY A 402 3.39 5.24 6.68
CA GLY A 402 2.70 3.98 6.96
C GLY A 402 1.39 3.84 6.17
N ASN A 403 1.11 2.63 5.67
CA ASN A 403 -0.15 2.28 5.02
C ASN A 403 -0.42 0.75 5.04
N ASP A 404 -1.56 0.37 4.47
CA ASP A 404 -1.99 -1.00 4.12
C ASP A 404 -2.55 -1.05 2.69
N ALA A 405 -1.88 -0.41 1.73
CA ALA A 405 -2.35 -0.34 0.34
C ALA A 405 -2.63 -1.72 -0.25
N GLY A 406 -3.73 -1.81 -1.00
CA GLY A 406 -4.17 -3.00 -1.71
C GLY A 406 -4.23 -2.85 -3.23
N SER A 407 -4.37 -4.00 -3.88
CA SER A 407 -4.66 -4.16 -5.30
C SER A 407 -5.36 -5.51 -5.49
N HIS A 408 -6.11 -5.66 -6.57
CA HIS A 408 -6.77 -6.91 -6.93
C HIS A 408 -7.06 -6.96 -8.44
N TYR A 409 -6.99 -8.15 -9.03
CA TYR A 409 -7.41 -8.37 -10.43
C TYR A 409 -8.74 -9.12 -10.55
N SER A 410 -9.33 -9.52 -9.41
CA SER A 410 -10.67 -10.10 -9.40
C SER A 410 -11.40 -9.79 -8.09
N ALA A 411 -12.68 -10.11 -8.04
CA ALA A 411 -13.50 -9.94 -6.85
C ALA A 411 -14.50 -11.10 -6.73
N MET A 412 -14.55 -11.72 -5.55
CA MET A 412 -15.50 -12.79 -5.25
C MET A 412 -16.95 -12.28 -5.13
N TRP A 413 -17.15 -10.98 -4.86
CA TRP A 413 -18.47 -10.33 -4.83
C TRP A 413 -18.35 -8.81 -4.95
N GLY A 414 -19.50 -8.16 -5.09
CA GLY A 414 -19.62 -6.70 -5.17
C GLY A 414 -20.09 -6.26 -6.55
N LYS A 415 -20.23 -4.95 -6.73
CA LYS A 415 -20.49 -4.40 -8.06
C LYS A 415 -19.21 -4.51 -8.89
N LYS A 416 -19.38 -4.69 -10.19
CA LYS A 416 -18.28 -4.56 -11.16
C LYS A 416 -17.65 -3.18 -10.99
N GLU A 417 -16.34 -3.17 -10.82
CA GLU A 417 -15.55 -1.95 -10.72
C GLU A 417 -15.18 -1.44 -12.11
N GLU A 418 -15.00 -0.12 -12.23
CA GLU A 418 -14.76 0.55 -13.52
C GLU A 418 -13.49 0.05 -14.22
N TRP A 419 -12.42 -0.21 -13.46
CA TRP A 419 -11.13 -0.62 -14.01
C TRP A 419 -11.23 -1.92 -14.82
N VAL A 420 -12.19 -2.82 -14.53
CA VAL A 420 -12.38 -4.11 -15.20
C VAL A 420 -12.60 -3.95 -16.71
N ASP A 421 -13.11 -2.79 -17.13
CA ASP A 421 -13.37 -2.52 -18.55
C ASP A 421 -12.10 -2.19 -19.34
N HIS A 422 -11.01 -1.78 -18.68
CA HIS A 422 -9.83 -1.22 -19.35
C HIS A 422 -8.49 -1.81 -18.87
N TYR A 423 -8.42 -2.25 -17.62
CA TYR A 423 -7.19 -2.63 -16.93
C TYR A 423 -7.21 -4.06 -16.43
N ALA A 424 -6.03 -4.66 -16.32
CA ALA A 424 -5.84 -6.01 -15.84
C ALA A 424 -6.01 -6.13 -14.31
N TYR A 425 -5.82 -5.04 -13.57
CA TYR A 425 -6.00 -5.00 -12.12
C TYR A 425 -6.34 -3.60 -11.60
N SER A 426 -6.86 -3.54 -10.37
CA SER A 426 -7.15 -2.31 -9.63
C SER A 426 -5.86 -1.62 -9.21
N TRP A 427 -5.46 -0.60 -9.98
CA TRP A 427 -4.22 0.15 -9.76
C TRP A 427 -4.43 1.52 -9.09
N ARG A 428 -5.67 2.02 -9.05
CA ARG A 428 -6.03 3.35 -8.51
C ARG A 428 -5.53 3.55 -7.08
N GLU A 429 -5.81 2.59 -6.19
CA GLU A 429 -5.47 2.73 -4.78
C GLU A 429 -3.96 2.81 -4.58
N MET A 430 -3.24 1.80 -5.05
CA MET A 430 -1.78 1.70 -4.95
C MET A 430 -1.08 2.89 -5.63
N CYS A 431 -1.34 3.12 -6.92
CA CYS A 431 -0.53 4.09 -7.67
C CYS A 431 -0.83 5.53 -7.26
N MET A 432 -2.11 5.90 -7.20
CA MET A 432 -2.49 7.29 -6.91
C MET A 432 -2.10 7.70 -5.49
N SER A 433 -2.20 6.79 -4.51
CA SER A 433 -1.82 7.10 -3.13
C SER A 433 -0.31 7.23 -2.96
N TYR A 434 0.52 6.41 -3.63
CA TYR A 434 1.97 6.52 -3.51
C TYR A 434 2.50 7.81 -4.16
N ASP A 435 1.94 8.20 -5.30
CA ASP A 435 2.24 9.51 -5.90
C ASP A 435 1.78 10.68 -5.01
N PHE A 436 0.68 10.53 -4.26
CA PHE A 436 0.26 11.50 -3.25
C PHE A 436 1.22 11.56 -2.05
N TYR A 437 1.60 10.42 -1.48
CA TYR A 437 2.55 10.34 -0.36
C TYR A 437 3.92 10.95 -0.71
N LYS A 438 4.47 10.61 -1.88
CA LYS A 438 5.72 11.19 -2.38
C LYS A 438 5.58 12.67 -2.73
N SER A 439 4.37 13.16 -2.98
CA SER A 439 4.12 14.60 -3.15
C SER A 439 4.11 15.35 -1.82
N ILE A 440 3.56 14.75 -0.74
CA ILE A 440 3.52 15.33 0.61
C ILE A 440 4.92 15.36 1.24
N SER A 441 5.59 14.21 1.28
CA SER A 441 6.95 14.10 1.84
C SER A 441 7.81 13.17 0.97
N PRO A 442 8.49 13.70 -0.06
CA PRO A 442 9.35 12.90 -0.94
C PRO A 442 10.52 12.23 -0.20
N ASN A 443 10.86 12.75 0.97
CA ASN A 443 12.01 12.44 1.81
C ASN A 443 11.73 11.43 2.94
N LYS A 444 10.62 10.69 2.86
CA LYS A 444 10.26 9.66 3.84
C LYS A 444 10.19 8.30 3.17
N VAL A 445 10.61 7.27 3.89
CA VAL A 445 10.37 5.88 3.47
C VAL A 445 8.87 5.57 3.52
N ILE A 446 8.39 4.80 2.55
CA ILE A 446 7.02 4.25 2.53
C ILE A 446 7.07 2.83 3.07
N TYR A 447 6.26 2.59 4.10
CA TYR A 447 6.14 1.29 4.75
C TYR A 447 4.69 0.80 4.70
N ASN A 448 4.45 -0.21 3.86
CA ASN A 448 3.16 -0.90 3.83
C ASN A 448 3.14 -2.04 4.86
N SER A 449 2.64 -1.74 6.06
CA SER A 449 2.68 -2.64 7.21
C SER A 449 1.70 -3.83 7.14
N GLU A 450 0.85 -3.88 6.09
CA GLU A 450 -0.06 -4.99 5.77
C GLU A 450 -0.51 -4.89 4.30
N THR A 451 0.28 -5.43 3.37
CA THR A 451 -0.05 -5.36 1.94
C THR A 451 -1.25 -6.23 1.64
N HIS A 452 -2.14 -5.67 0.83
CA HIS A 452 -3.35 -6.31 0.35
C HIS A 452 -3.27 -6.58 -1.16
N TYR A 453 -2.07 -6.90 -1.66
CA TYR A 453 -1.84 -7.24 -3.08
C TYR A 453 -2.20 -8.68 -3.42
N LEU A 454 -1.95 -9.60 -2.49
CA LEU A 454 -2.09 -11.04 -2.72
C LEU A 454 -3.49 -11.57 -2.35
N SER A 455 -4.12 -10.96 -1.34
CA SER A 455 -5.48 -11.30 -0.95
C SER A 455 -6.11 -10.19 -0.13
N THR A 456 -7.43 -10.07 -0.23
CA THR A 456 -8.25 -9.23 0.63
C THR A 456 -9.48 -10.01 1.07
N VAL A 457 -10.35 -9.39 1.87
CA VAL A 457 -11.66 -9.99 2.16
C VAL A 457 -12.46 -10.18 0.86
N LYS A 458 -12.39 -9.25 -0.11
CA LYS A 458 -13.17 -9.28 -1.35
C LYS A 458 -12.48 -10.06 -2.48
N PHE A 459 -11.16 -10.14 -2.47
CA PHE A 459 -10.33 -10.71 -3.53
C PHE A 459 -9.56 -11.92 -3.02
N ARG A 460 -9.79 -13.06 -3.66
CA ARG A 460 -9.10 -14.30 -3.33
C ARG A 460 -9.23 -15.32 -4.44
N GLU A 461 -8.13 -15.95 -4.79
CA GLU A 461 -8.05 -17.02 -5.78
C GLU A 461 -7.10 -18.07 -5.25
N LEU A 462 -7.42 -19.37 -5.39
CA LEU A 462 -6.50 -20.41 -4.91
C LEU A 462 -5.24 -20.45 -5.78
N ASP A 463 -5.36 -20.20 -7.07
CA ASP A 463 -4.27 -20.21 -8.05
C ASP A 463 -4.05 -18.77 -8.55
N LEU A 464 -3.35 -17.97 -7.73
CA LEU A 464 -3.13 -16.55 -8.00
C LEU A 464 -2.15 -16.39 -9.19
N ASN A 465 -2.48 -15.50 -10.12
CA ASN A 465 -1.63 -15.24 -11.29
C ASN A 465 -0.24 -14.70 -10.87
N LEU A 466 0.83 -15.43 -11.22
CA LEU A 466 2.21 -15.11 -10.84
C LEU A 466 2.75 -13.85 -11.54
N ASP A 467 2.25 -13.50 -12.72
CA ASP A 467 2.64 -12.27 -13.42
C ASP A 467 2.00 -11.06 -12.75
N TYR A 468 0.75 -11.17 -12.29
CA TYR A 468 0.14 -10.15 -11.43
C TYR A 468 0.94 -9.94 -10.13
N VAL A 469 1.41 -11.02 -9.50
CA VAL A 469 2.28 -10.93 -8.30
C VAL A 469 3.52 -10.11 -8.61
N ASN A 470 4.19 -10.39 -9.73
CA ASN A 470 5.36 -9.61 -10.18
C ASN A 470 5.01 -8.14 -10.40
N ALA A 471 3.99 -7.89 -11.23
CA ALA A 471 3.59 -6.56 -11.68
C ALA A 471 3.23 -5.64 -10.51
N THR A 472 2.48 -6.14 -9.53
CA THR A 472 2.04 -5.34 -8.38
C THR A 472 3.19 -5.00 -7.45
N HIS A 473 4.08 -5.95 -7.14
CA HIS A 473 5.23 -5.68 -6.27
C HIS A 473 6.24 -4.75 -6.96
N TRP A 474 6.46 -4.94 -8.27
CA TRP A 474 7.31 -4.06 -9.05
C TRP A 474 6.74 -2.64 -9.14
N MET A 475 5.45 -2.49 -9.51
CA MET A 475 4.75 -1.20 -9.60
C MET A 475 4.74 -0.45 -8.25
N ALA A 476 4.42 -1.15 -7.16
CA ALA A 476 4.45 -0.56 -5.82
C ALA A 476 5.84 -0.01 -5.47
N THR A 477 6.88 -0.79 -5.78
CA THR A 477 8.27 -0.42 -5.52
C THR A 477 8.65 0.81 -6.33
N ILE A 478 8.48 0.82 -7.66
CA ILE A 478 8.89 1.96 -8.48
C ILE A 478 8.16 3.28 -8.16
N LEU A 479 6.97 3.21 -7.55
CA LEU A 479 6.20 4.39 -7.13
C LEU A 479 6.57 4.89 -5.73
N GLY A 480 7.39 4.15 -4.98
CA GLY A 480 8.01 4.63 -3.74
C GLY A 480 8.00 3.65 -2.56
N LEU A 481 7.47 2.43 -2.68
CA LEU A 481 7.46 1.47 -1.58
C LEU A 481 8.88 1.03 -1.21
N ASN A 482 9.24 1.11 0.08
CA ASN A 482 10.56 0.70 0.57
C ASN A 482 10.51 -0.58 1.43
N SER A 483 9.46 -0.71 2.24
CA SER A 483 9.27 -1.82 3.15
C SER A 483 7.82 -2.31 3.09
N SER A 484 7.60 -3.62 3.18
CA SER A 484 6.24 -4.13 3.27
C SER A 484 6.07 -5.46 3.98
N LYS A 485 4.86 -5.71 4.50
CA LYS A 485 4.46 -7.01 5.07
C LYS A 485 3.24 -7.59 4.38
N ALA A 486 3.34 -8.76 3.76
CA ALA A 486 2.17 -9.42 3.17
C ALA A 486 1.11 -9.79 4.21
N TRP A 487 -0.16 -9.54 3.89
CA TRP A 487 -1.27 -10.23 4.55
C TRP A 487 -1.52 -11.61 3.90
N PHE A 488 -1.28 -12.76 4.55
CA PHE A 488 -0.59 -13.00 5.82
C PHE A 488 -0.15 -14.48 5.91
N TRP A 489 0.72 -14.81 6.87
CA TRP A 489 1.23 -16.15 7.12
C TRP A 489 0.79 -16.66 8.51
N PRO A 490 -0.47 -17.14 8.66
CA PRO A 490 -1.00 -17.61 9.95
C PRO A 490 -0.60 -19.03 10.33
N ARG A 491 0.07 -19.77 9.42
CA ARG A 491 0.57 -21.12 9.68
C ARG A 491 1.72 -21.08 10.70
N LYS A 492 1.72 -22.08 11.59
CA LYS A 492 2.83 -22.41 12.47
C LYS A 492 3.86 -23.24 11.70
N GLU A 493 4.98 -23.56 12.36
CA GLU A 493 6.06 -24.33 11.76
C GLU A 493 5.62 -25.74 11.31
N ASP A 494 4.68 -26.34 12.03
CA ASP A 494 4.11 -27.67 11.76
C ASP A 494 2.99 -27.69 10.70
N GLY A 495 2.64 -26.53 10.13
CA GLY A 495 1.56 -26.37 9.16
C GLY A 495 0.18 -26.09 9.75
N SER A 496 0.01 -26.22 11.07
CA SER A 496 -1.24 -25.90 11.75
C SER A 496 -1.49 -24.39 11.89
N LEU A 497 -2.71 -23.97 12.22
CA LEU A 497 -3.04 -22.56 12.37
C LEU A 497 -3.02 -22.07 13.83
N LYS A 498 -2.69 -20.79 13.99
CA LYS A 498 -2.88 -20.05 15.25
C LYS A 498 -4.36 -19.95 15.65
N SER A 499 -5.24 -19.74 14.67
CA SER A 499 -6.68 -19.59 14.85
C SER A 499 -7.41 -20.25 13.68
N TYR A 500 -8.49 -21.00 13.97
CA TYR A 500 -9.30 -21.70 12.96
C TYR A 500 -10.59 -20.94 12.60
N THR A 501 -10.68 -19.69 13.04
CA THR A 501 -11.79 -18.78 12.74
C THR A 501 -11.35 -17.66 11.79
N GLU A 502 -10.12 -17.70 11.29
CA GLU A 502 -9.58 -16.66 10.41
C GLU A 502 -10.18 -16.73 9.02
N LYS A 503 -11.09 -15.80 8.73
CA LYS A 503 -11.79 -15.69 7.45
C LYS A 503 -10.84 -15.41 6.28
N GLY A 504 -9.69 -14.80 6.56
CA GLY A 504 -8.67 -14.49 5.56
C GLY A 504 -7.85 -15.69 5.08
N TYR A 505 -7.89 -16.85 5.76
CA TYR A 505 -6.87 -17.90 5.55
C TYR A 505 -6.99 -18.69 4.25
N ALA A 506 -8.15 -19.30 3.96
CA ALA A 506 -8.29 -20.17 2.78
C ALA A 506 -7.89 -19.43 1.49
N GLY A 507 -7.42 -20.07 0.42
CA GLY A 507 -7.06 -19.37 -0.83
C GLY A 507 -6.12 -18.14 -0.70
N SER A 508 -5.41 -17.98 0.40
CA SER A 508 -4.40 -16.93 0.58
C SER A 508 -3.02 -17.48 0.26
N LEU A 509 -1.99 -16.63 0.31
CA LEU A 509 -0.59 -17.02 0.13
C LEU A 509 -0.17 -18.21 1.01
N ALA A 510 -0.82 -18.41 2.15
CA ALA A 510 -0.54 -19.51 3.06
C ALA A 510 -0.87 -20.90 2.48
N MET A 511 -1.50 -20.97 1.30
CA MET A 511 -1.77 -22.19 0.54
C MET A 511 -1.06 -22.22 -0.82
N GLN A 512 -0.19 -21.24 -1.11
CA GLN A 512 0.29 -20.95 -2.48
C GLN A 512 1.81 -20.89 -2.53
N PRO A 513 2.52 -22.03 -2.62
CA PRO A 513 3.98 -22.04 -2.63
C PRO A 513 4.57 -21.22 -3.77
N ALA A 514 4.04 -21.35 -5.00
CA ALA A 514 4.57 -20.61 -6.15
C ALA A 514 4.41 -19.09 -6.02
N VAL A 515 3.39 -18.62 -5.30
CA VAL A 515 3.22 -17.19 -5.01
C VAL A 515 4.26 -16.70 -4.02
N VAL A 516 4.54 -17.46 -2.95
CA VAL A 516 5.57 -17.12 -1.96
C VAL A 516 6.97 -17.10 -2.61
N ASP A 517 7.27 -18.09 -3.43
CA ASP A 517 8.51 -18.14 -4.21
C ASP A 517 8.60 -16.96 -5.19
N LYS A 518 7.53 -16.67 -5.95
CA LYS A 518 7.49 -15.56 -6.91
C LYS A 518 7.71 -14.20 -6.25
N VAL A 519 7.08 -13.93 -5.09
CA VAL A 519 7.34 -12.71 -4.33
C VAL A 519 8.81 -12.60 -3.95
N THR A 520 9.38 -13.67 -3.40
CA THR A 520 10.79 -13.71 -2.98
C THR A 520 11.74 -13.42 -4.14
N ARG A 521 11.53 -14.08 -5.29
CA ARG A 521 12.33 -13.89 -6.51
C ARG A 521 12.16 -12.48 -7.08
N THR A 522 10.95 -11.91 -7.03
CA THR A 522 10.68 -10.52 -7.46
C THR A 522 11.46 -9.53 -6.59
N MET A 523 11.48 -9.72 -5.27
CA MET A 523 12.26 -8.87 -4.36
C MET A 523 13.78 -8.99 -4.61
N MET A 524 14.26 -10.17 -4.99
CA MET A 524 15.67 -10.35 -5.38
C MET A 524 16.01 -9.58 -6.66
N ASP A 525 15.13 -9.57 -7.66
CA ASP A 525 15.31 -8.80 -8.90
C ASP A 525 15.26 -7.29 -8.65
N LEU A 526 14.34 -6.83 -7.79
CA LEU A 526 14.28 -5.44 -7.35
C LEU A 526 15.57 -5.04 -6.62
N ASN A 527 16.08 -5.87 -5.72
CA ASN A 527 17.30 -5.59 -4.96
C ASN A 527 18.59 -5.67 -5.76
N ALA A 528 18.64 -6.52 -6.80
CA ALA A 528 19.75 -6.54 -7.74
C ALA A 528 19.85 -5.22 -8.55
N ASN A 529 18.77 -4.43 -8.60
CA ASN A 529 18.65 -3.19 -9.35
C ASN A 529 18.25 -1.99 -8.47
N ALA A 530 18.47 -2.07 -7.15
CA ALA A 530 17.89 -1.13 -6.19
C ALA A 530 18.30 0.32 -6.44
N GLN A 531 19.54 0.56 -6.87
CA GLN A 531 20.04 1.91 -7.14
C GLN A 531 19.23 2.61 -8.24
N ALA A 532 19.16 2.02 -9.44
CA ALA A 532 18.42 2.58 -10.57
C ALA A 532 16.91 2.71 -10.27
N LEU A 533 16.33 1.74 -9.56
CA LEU A 533 14.92 1.79 -9.17
C LEU A 533 14.65 2.87 -8.12
N THR A 534 15.59 3.12 -7.21
CA THR A 534 15.51 4.22 -6.23
C THR A 534 15.60 5.59 -6.93
N GLU A 535 16.43 5.72 -7.96
CA GLU A 535 16.46 6.93 -8.79
C GLU A 535 15.12 7.14 -9.52
N ILE A 536 14.51 6.06 -10.04
CA ILE A 536 13.16 6.11 -10.63
C ILE A 536 12.12 6.57 -9.60
N GLN A 537 12.15 6.04 -8.36
CA GLN A 537 11.27 6.49 -7.26
C GLN A 537 11.41 7.99 -6.96
N ASN A 538 12.58 8.56 -7.23
CA ASN A 538 12.95 9.94 -6.92
C ASN A 538 12.85 10.90 -8.12
N LEU A 539 12.37 10.42 -9.27
CA LEU A 539 12.12 11.26 -10.43
C LEU A 539 11.29 12.49 -10.05
N ARG A 540 11.75 13.66 -10.52
CA ARG A 540 11.03 14.92 -10.38
C ARG A 540 9.61 14.77 -10.89
N LYS A 541 8.65 15.39 -10.19
CA LYS A 541 7.23 15.39 -10.52
C LYS A 541 6.80 16.73 -11.15
N PRO A 542 7.07 16.97 -12.46
CA PRO A 542 6.88 18.27 -13.11
C PRO A 542 5.42 18.71 -13.24
N ILE A 543 4.47 17.77 -13.29
CA ILE A 543 3.04 18.06 -13.36
C ILE A 543 2.41 17.73 -12.02
N ARG A 544 1.73 18.70 -11.41
CA ARG A 544 1.03 18.54 -10.13
C ARG A 544 -0.47 18.74 -10.28
N ILE A 545 -1.25 17.76 -9.85
CA ILE A 545 -2.71 17.84 -9.77
C ILE A 545 -3.08 18.53 -8.46
N PHE A 546 -3.83 19.62 -8.54
CA PHE A 546 -4.32 20.30 -7.34
C PHE A 546 -5.38 19.45 -6.65
N TYR A 547 -5.13 19.09 -5.39
CA TYR A 547 -6.07 18.37 -4.53
C TYR A 547 -6.64 19.31 -3.47
N SER A 548 -7.96 19.27 -3.28
CA SER A 548 -8.65 19.99 -2.21
C SER A 548 -9.52 19.06 -1.39
N GLU A 549 -9.15 18.88 -0.12
CA GLU A 549 -9.98 18.21 0.89
C GLU A 549 -11.35 18.90 1.01
N THR A 550 -11.42 20.21 0.75
CA THR A 550 -12.66 20.98 0.79
C THR A 550 -13.66 20.54 -0.28
N SER A 551 -13.20 20.26 -1.49
CA SER A 551 -14.03 19.65 -2.53
C SER A 551 -14.36 18.19 -2.21
N ALA A 552 -13.40 17.43 -1.67
CA ALA A 552 -13.62 16.03 -1.28
C ALA A 552 -14.72 15.87 -0.23
N ILE A 553 -14.77 16.75 0.78
CA ILE A 553 -15.82 16.72 1.81
C ILE A 553 -17.19 17.08 1.23
N ASN A 554 -17.26 18.08 0.34
CA ASN A 554 -18.52 18.62 -0.17
C ASN A 554 -19.14 17.80 -1.30
N LEU A 555 -18.34 17.08 -2.08
CA LEU A 555 -18.78 16.40 -3.30
C LEU A 555 -18.80 14.88 -3.16
N LYS A 556 -19.75 14.24 -3.84
CA LYS A 556 -19.92 12.77 -3.84
C LYS A 556 -18.90 12.01 -4.69
N LYS A 557 -18.25 12.68 -5.64
CA LYS A 557 -17.44 12.06 -6.70
C LYS A 557 -16.11 12.77 -6.98
N HIS A 558 -15.66 13.65 -6.07
CA HIS A 558 -14.45 14.45 -6.32
C HIS A 558 -13.22 13.60 -6.60
N MET A 559 -13.05 12.48 -5.88
CA MET A 559 -11.90 11.61 -6.11
C MET A 559 -11.97 10.82 -7.41
N ASP A 560 -13.17 10.62 -7.97
CA ASP A 560 -13.32 10.05 -9.32
C ASP A 560 -12.85 11.05 -10.40
N ASP A 561 -13.17 12.33 -10.20
CA ASP A 561 -12.70 13.41 -11.08
C ASP A 561 -11.17 13.62 -10.95
N VAL A 562 -10.63 13.56 -9.73
CA VAL A 562 -9.17 13.59 -9.50
C VAL A 562 -8.49 12.39 -10.15
N PHE A 563 -9.05 11.18 -9.99
CA PHE A 563 -8.51 9.98 -10.62
C PHE A 563 -8.56 10.06 -12.15
N THR A 564 -9.63 10.61 -12.73
CA THR A 564 -9.74 10.82 -14.19
C THR A 564 -8.63 11.75 -14.70
N THR A 565 -8.30 12.80 -13.94
CA THR A 565 -7.18 13.71 -14.24
C THR A 565 -5.85 12.96 -14.22
N TYR A 566 -5.63 12.19 -13.15
CA TYR A 566 -4.42 11.41 -12.90
C TYR A 566 -4.20 10.34 -13.96
N GLU A 567 -5.22 9.54 -14.28
CA GLU A 567 -5.21 8.51 -15.31
C GLU A 567 -4.80 9.08 -16.68
N ASN A 568 -5.32 10.26 -17.04
CA ASN A 568 -5.00 10.87 -18.33
C ASN A 568 -3.52 11.29 -18.46
N LEU A 569 -2.82 11.50 -17.35
CA LEU A 569 -1.41 11.92 -17.32
C LEU A 569 -0.43 10.78 -17.01
N PHE A 570 -0.89 9.70 -16.37
CA PHE A 570 -0.06 8.65 -15.78
C PHE A 570 0.86 7.91 -16.77
N PHE A 571 0.40 7.77 -18.02
CA PHE A 571 1.03 6.96 -19.08
C PHE A 571 1.97 7.74 -20.00
N GLU A 572 2.25 9.01 -19.70
CA GLU A 572 3.01 9.91 -20.58
C GLU A 572 4.52 9.94 -20.28
N GLY A 573 5.01 8.97 -19.50
CA GLY A 573 6.44 8.81 -19.15
C GLY A 573 6.96 9.70 -18.02
N TYR A 574 6.22 10.74 -17.66
CA TYR A 574 6.59 11.65 -16.57
C TYR A 574 6.10 11.12 -15.23
N SER A 575 6.93 11.23 -14.18
CA SER A 575 6.45 11.09 -12.80
C SER A 575 5.48 12.24 -12.52
N ILE A 576 4.26 11.93 -12.11
CA ILE A 576 3.25 12.95 -11.78
C ILE A 576 3.04 12.99 -10.28
N GLY A 577 2.48 14.09 -9.80
CA GLY A 577 2.23 14.26 -8.37
C GLY A 577 1.02 15.14 -8.11
N PHE A 578 0.90 15.51 -6.85
CA PHE A 578 -0.17 16.33 -6.33
C PHE A 578 0.38 17.60 -5.69
N VAL A 579 -0.49 18.58 -5.56
CA VAL A 579 -0.21 19.81 -4.82
C VAL A 579 -1.45 20.21 -4.04
N THR A 580 -1.23 20.76 -2.84
CA THR A 580 -2.23 21.22 -1.89
C THR A 580 -1.82 22.60 -1.39
N GLU A 581 -2.66 23.24 -0.56
CA GLU A 581 -2.26 24.44 0.18
C GLU A 581 -0.94 24.26 0.94
N ASN A 582 -0.77 23.12 1.61
CA ASN A 582 0.41 22.84 2.42
C ASN A 582 1.66 22.67 1.54
N ILE A 583 1.57 21.92 0.44
CA ILE A 583 2.68 21.71 -0.48
C ILE A 583 3.11 23.04 -1.12
N LEU A 584 2.15 23.88 -1.55
CA LEU A 584 2.44 25.22 -2.11
C LEU A 584 3.17 26.13 -1.10
N LYS A 585 2.85 26.00 0.18
CA LYS A 585 3.43 26.83 1.24
C LYS A 585 4.79 26.34 1.72
N LYS A 586 5.00 25.03 1.77
CA LYS A 586 6.17 24.40 2.41
C LYS A 586 7.28 24.03 1.42
N GLN A 587 6.95 23.71 0.17
CA GLN A 587 7.91 23.20 -0.80
C GLN A 587 8.32 24.27 -1.82
N SER A 588 9.52 24.10 -2.38
CA SER A 588 10.02 24.95 -3.46
C SER A 588 9.22 24.74 -4.74
N GLN A 589 8.71 25.82 -5.33
CA GLN A 589 8.01 25.76 -6.61
C GLN A 589 8.86 25.21 -7.77
N LYS A 590 10.20 25.21 -7.63
CA LYS A 590 11.12 24.60 -8.62
C LYS A 590 10.92 23.09 -8.76
N ASN A 591 10.29 22.45 -7.78
CA ASN A 591 10.06 21.01 -7.79
C ASN A 591 9.04 20.56 -8.84
N TRP A 592 8.30 21.48 -9.45
CA TRP A 592 7.38 21.23 -10.56
C TRP A 592 7.41 22.37 -11.57
N ASP A 593 6.77 22.16 -12.72
CA ASP A 593 6.65 23.15 -13.79
C ASP A 593 5.23 23.73 -13.85
N VAL A 594 4.22 22.87 -13.63
CA VAL A 594 2.81 23.23 -13.85
C VAL A 594 1.87 22.59 -12.82
N VAL A 595 0.85 23.36 -12.43
CA VAL A 595 -0.27 22.88 -11.62
C VAL A 595 -1.52 22.77 -12.49
N VAL A 596 -2.19 21.63 -12.48
CA VAL A 596 -3.48 21.41 -13.14
C VAL A 596 -4.61 21.41 -12.11
N VAL A 597 -5.70 22.11 -12.43
CA VAL A 597 -6.88 22.24 -11.56
C VAL A 597 -8.12 21.86 -12.36
N GLN A 598 -8.70 20.71 -12.03
CA GLN A 598 -9.85 20.16 -12.71
C GLN A 598 -10.98 19.85 -11.71
N LYS A 599 -12.22 20.20 -12.06
CA LYS A 599 -13.46 19.89 -11.32
C LYS A 599 -13.32 20.03 -9.80
N THR A 600 -12.70 21.13 -9.37
CA THR A 600 -12.47 21.46 -7.95
C THR A 600 -13.22 22.74 -7.57
N PRO A 601 -14.58 22.73 -7.54
CA PRO A 601 -15.38 23.94 -7.38
C PRO A 601 -15.36 24.53 -5.97
N PHE A 602 -15.12 23.72 -4.94
CA PHE A 602 -15.12 24.15 -3.53
C PHE A 602 -13.70 24.15 -2.97
N ILE A 603 -13.18 25.32 -2.60
CA ILE A 603 -11.87 25.46 -1.94
C ILE A 603 -11.95 26.53 -0.86
N LYS A 604 -11.15 26.46 0.21
CA LYS A 604 -11.03 27.56 1.17
C LYS A 604 -10.44 28.80 0.51
N GLN A 605 -10.68 29.96 1.11
CA GLN A 605 -9.98 31.18 0.72
C GLN A 605 -8.44 31.00 0.83
N SER A 606 -7.96 30.29 1.84
CA SER A 606 -6.53 30.02 2.04
C SER A 606 -5.91 29.15 0.95
N GLU A 607 -6.67 28.17 0.44
CA GLU A 607 -6.30 27.32 -0.70
C GLU A 607 -6.17 28.18 -1.97
N LYS A 608 -7.15 29.09 -2.19
CA LYS A 608 -7.11 30.05 -3.30
C LYS A 608 -5.90 30.97 -3.21
N ASP A 609 -5.64 31.52 -2.03
CA ASP A 609 -4.54 32.45 -1.79
C ASP A 609 -3.17 31.78 -2.00
N ALA A 610 -3.05 30.50 -1.65
CA ALA A 610 -1.83 29.72 -1.93
C ALA A 610 -1.59 29.54 -3.44
N LEU A 611 -2.64 29.22 -4.21
CA LEU A 611 -2.55 29.16 -5.68
C LEU A 611 -2.25 30.53 -6.30
N GLN A 612 -2.87 31.59 -5.79
CA GLN A 612 -2.59 32.95 -6.24
C GLN A 612 -1.14 33.34 -5.99
N LYS A 613 -0.61 33.02 -4.80
CA LYS A 613 0.81 33.26 -4.48
C LYS A 613 1.76 32.51 -5.42
N TYR A 614 1.41 31.30 -5.84
CA TYR A 614 2.18 30.56 -6.83
C TYR A 614 2.18 31.26 -8.20
N LEU A 615 1.04 31.79 -8.65
CA LEU A 615 0.97 32.64 -9.85
C LEU A 615 1.76 33.95 -9.69
N ASP A 616 1.65 34.61 -8.53
CA ASP A 616 2.39 35.85 -8.23
C ASP A 616 3.92 35.65 -8.28
N ASN A 617 4.38 34.43 -7.99
CA ASN A 617 5.78 34.01 -8.04
C ASN A 617 6.20 33.44 -9.41
N GLY A 618 5.39 33.61 -10.46
CA GLY A 618 5.72 33.20 -11.82
C GLY A 618 5.34 31.77 -12.20
N GLY A 619 4.57 31.07 -11.37
CA GLY A 619 4.12 29.70 -11.65
C GLY A 619 3.09 29.62 -12.78
N THR A 620 2.90 28.41 -13.32
CA THR A 620 1.88 28.11 -14.34
C THR A 620 0.74 27.28 -13.75
N VAL A 621 -0.50 27.76 -13.92
CA VAL A 621 -1.73 27.06 -13.56
C VAL A 621 -2.59 26.84 -14.80
N ILE A 622 -2.96 25.58 -15.06
CA ILE A 622 -3.93 25.19 -16.09
C ILE A 622 -5.24 24.81 -15.38
N ILE A 623 -6.35 25.44 -15.76
CA ILE A 623 -7.61 25.33 -15.01
C ILE A 623 -8.82 25.18 -15.93
N ASP A 624 -9.78 24.35 -15.53
CA ASP A 624 -11.08 24.25 -16.20
C ASP A 624 -12.09 25.33 -15.74
N ASN A 625 -13.22 25.42 -16.42
CA ASN A 625 -14.28 26.37 -16.05
C ASN A 625 -15.11 25.94 -14.82
N ALA A 626 -14.88 24.74 -14.27
CA ALA A 626 -15.64 24.16 -13.17
C ALA A 626 -14.94 24.31 -11.80
N SER A 627 -13.75 24.89 -11.76
CA SER A 627 -12.92 24.96 -10.55
C SER A 627 -12.85 26.36 -9.92
N ILE A 628 -12.57 26.40 -8.61
CA ILE A 628 -12.35 27.64 -7.83
C ILE A 628 -13.56 28.58 -7.92
N LEU A 629 -14.74 28.06 -7.60
CA LEU A 629 -16.00 28.80 -7.74
C LEU A 629 -16.55 29.29 -6.40
N LYS A 630 -16.40 28.47 -5.35
CA LYS A 630 -17.05 28.66 -4.06
C LYS A 630 -16.12 28.29 -2.91
N ASN A 631 -16.35 28.91 -1.76
CA ASN A 631 -15.72 28.48 -0.52
C ASN A 631 -16.36 27.21 0.04
N GLU A 632 -15.84 26.69 1.13
CA GLU A 632 -16.33 25.49 1.79
C GLU A 632 -17.82 25.50 2.17
N TYR A 633 -18.44 26.69 2.27
CA TYR A 633 -19.84 26.92 2.64
C TYR A 633 -20.72 27.28 1.44
N GLY A 634 -20.17 27.24 0.22
CA GLY A 634 -20.89 27.53 -1.01
C GLY A 634 -20.98 29.03 -1.37
N GLU A 635 -20.30 29.90 -0.62
CA GLU A 635 -20.21 31.33 -0.91
C GLU A 635 -19.26 31.56 -2.09
N LYS A 636 -19.60 32.48 -3.01
CA LYS A 636 -18.83 32.70 -4.24
C LYS A 636 -17.41 33.21 -3.94
N LEU A 637 -16.41 32.62 -4.59
CA LEU A 637 -15.04 33.13 -4.60
C LEU A 637 -14.79 34.01 -5.83
N SER A 638 -13.87 34.96 -5.69
CA SER A 638 -13.29 35.64 -6.85
C SER A 638 -12.37 34.68 -7.61
N PRO A 639 -12.22 34.83 -8.94
CA PRO A 639 -11.31 33.99 -9.72
C PRO A 639 -9.83 34.26 -9.37
N LEU A 640 -8.94 33.38 -9.84
CA LEU A 640 -7.49 33.62 -9.86
C LEU A 640 -7.13 34.69 -10.89
N ASN A 641 -6.05 35.42 -10.63
CA ASN A 641 -5.45 36.38 -11.56
C ASN A 641 -4.10 35.86 -12.03
N LYS A 642 -3.78 36.02 -13.32
CA LYS A 642 -2.49 35.57 -13.88
C LYS A 642 -1.26 36.15 -13.16
N SER A 643 -1.36 37.41 -12.69
CA SER A 643 -0.26 38.13 -12.06
C SER A 643 1.04 38.05 -12.88
N ASN A 644 2.16 37.67 -12.28
CA ASN A 644 3.46 37.45 -12.94
C ASN A 644 3.60 36.06 -13.59
N GLY A 645 2.65 35.16 -13.39
CA GLY A 645 2.66 33.79 -13.88
C GLY A 645 1.80 33.57 -15.11
N GLN A 646 1.47 32.31 -15.38
CA GLN A 646 0.60 31.91 -16.47
C GLN A 646 -0.67 31.25 -15.94
N LEU A 647 -1.83 31.78 -16.35
CA LEU A 647 -3.14 31.19 -16.04
C LEU A 647 -3.80 30.78 -17.35
N ILE A 648 -3.79 29.49 -17.64
CA ILE A 648 -4.29 28.91 -18.89
C ILE A 648 -5.65 28.27 -18.62
N LYS A 649 -6.68 28.76 -19.30
CA LYS A 649 -8.00 28.13 -19.25
C LYS A 649 -8.12 27.09 -20.36
N VAL A 650 -8.78 25.98 -20.05
CA VAL A 650 -9.01 24.87 -20.98
C VAL A 650 -10.47 24.44 -20.94
N GLU A 651 -10.97 23.94 -22.07
CA GLU A 651 -12.36 23.53 -22.22
C GLU A 651 -12.59 22.07 -21.80
N ASP A 652 -11.57 21.21 -21.99
CA ASP A 652 -11.66 19.80 -21.66
C ASP A 652 -10.35 19.20 -21.11
N LEU A 653 -10.47 17.94 -20.67
CA LEU A 653 -9.39 17.17 -20.06
C LEU A 653 -8.24 16.87 -21.03
N ASN A 654 -8.52 16.70 -22.32
CA ASN A 654 -7.51 16.36 -23.30
C ASN A 654 -6.67 17.60 -23.64
N GLU A 655 -7.31 18.77 -23.79
CA GLU A 655 -6.61 20.04 -23.86
C GLU A 655 -5.75 20.29 -22.63
N MET A 656 -6.29 20.04 -21.42
CA MET A 656 -5.53 20.15 -20.16
C MET A 656 -4.24 19.34 -20.20
N LYS A 657 -4.31 18.07 -20.63
CA LYS A 657 -3.12 17.21 -20.78
C LYS A 657 -2.12 17.77 -21.77
N LEU A 658 -2.56 18.12 -22.97
CA LEU A 658 -1.66 18.63 -24.02
C LEU A 658 -0.93 19.90 -23.56
N LYS A 659 -1.65 20.81 -22.91
CA LYS A 659 -1.05 22.02 -22.32
C LYS A 659 -0.10 21.68 -21.19
N ALA A 660 -0.46 20.77 -20.28
CA ALA A 660 0.42 20.40 -19.16
C ALA A 660 1.72 19.77 -19.64
N LEU A 661 1.68 18.87 -20.64
CA LEU A 661 2.87 18.25 -21.23
C LEU A 661 3.76 19.27 -21.97
N ALA A 662 3.16 20.31 -22.59
CA ALA A 662 3.91 21.36 -23.25
C ALA A 662 4.77 22.18 -22.27
N GLU A 663 4.25 22.43 -21.06
CA GLU A 663 4.93 23.18 -19.99
C GLU A 663 6.08 22.43 -19.31
N VAL A 664 6.16 21.09 -19.45
CA VAL A 664 7.24 20.32 -18.81
C VAL A 664 8.60 20.71 -19.39
N THR A 665 9.51 21.13 -18.52
CA THR A 665 10.82 21.66 -18.90
C THR A 665 11.85 20.55 -19.18
N SER A 666 11.77 19.44 -18.45
CA SER A 666 12.59 18.24 -18.67
C SER A 666 12.05 17.48 -19.88
N LYS A 667 12.54 17.77 -21.09
CA LYS A 667 12.11 17.02 -22.29
C LYS A 667 12.70 15.61 -22.27
N HIS A 668 11.86 14.62 -22.51
CA HIS A 668 12.32 13.24 -22.65
C HIS A 668 13.19 13.06 -23.90
N THR A 669 14.30 12.35 -23.75
CA THR A 669 15.06 11.80 -24.88
C THR A 669 14.52 10.45 -25.32
N LEU A 670 13.83 9.73 -24.42
CA LEU A 670 13.19 8.44 -24.69
C LEU A 670 11.67 8.58 -24.91
N GLN A 671 11.18 7.92 -25.95
CA GLN A 671 9.76 7.83 -26.30
C GLN A 671 9.29 6.37 -26.27
N VAL A 672 8.14 6.14 -25.63
CA VAL A 672 7.40 4.87 -25.68
C VAL A 672 6.04 5.16 -26.30
N SER A 673 5.72 4.49 -27.40
CA SER A 673 4.46 4.66 -28.12
C SER A 673 3.68 3.34 -28.11
N GLU A 674 2.43 3.36 -27.65
CA GLU A 674 1.49 2.26 -27.92
C GLU A 674 1.06 2.33 -29.39
N LEU A 675 1.30 1.26 -30.17
CA LEU A 675 1.11 1.23 -31.63
C LEU A 675 -0.31 0.90 -32.06
N ASN A 676 -1.10 0.31 -31.15
CA ASN A 676 -2.48 -0.07 -31.41
C ASN A 676 -3.44 0.94 -30.77
N ASP A 677 -4.51 1.28 -31.48
CA ASP A 677 -5.57 2.13 -30.95
C ASP A 677 -6.38 1.38 -29.89
N HIS A 678 -6.28 1.82 -28.65
CA HIS A 678 -7.12 1.37 -27.54
C HIS A 678 -7.86 2.55 -26.92
N ALA A 679 -9.04 2.29 -26.35
CA ALA A 679 -9.84 3.34 -25.69
C ALA A 679 -9.10 4.03 -24.53
N LYS A 680 -8.16 3.32 -23.88
CA LYS A 680 -7.29 3.79 -22.82
C LYS A 680 -5.88 3.25 -23.02
N LYS A 681 -4.87 4.08 -22.75
CA LYS A 681 -3.48 3.65 -22.60
C LYS A 681 -3.37 2.63 -21.47
N GLY A 682 -2.48 1.67 -21.63
CA GLY A 682 -2.27 0.56 -20.70
C GLY A 682 -0.82 0.40 -20.25
N VAL A 683 0.15 1.04 -20.91
CA VAL A 683 1.58 0.84 -20.62
C VAL A 683 2.11 1.97 -19.74
N PHE A 684 2.32 1.66 -18.46
CA PHE A 684 3.09 2.52 -17.58
C PHE A 684 4.57 2.45 -17.94
N TRP A 685 5.28 3.58 -17.90
CA TRP A 685 6.72 3.59 -18.10
C TRP A 685 7.42 4.77 -17.42
N ARG A 686 8.64 4.56 -16.94
CA ARG A 686 9.55 5.58 -16.39
C ARG A 686 10.99 5.22 -16.70
N TYR A 687 11.87 6.21 -16.81
CA TYR A 687 13.29 5.95 -16.99
C TYR A 687 14.17 6.98 -16.28
N VAL A 688 15.41 6.58 -16.03
CA VAL A 688 16.50 7.45 -15.56
C VAL A 688 17.68 7.34 -16.51
N ASN A 689 18.43 8.44 -16.67
CA ASN A 689 19.71 8.42 -17.38
C ASN A 689 20.82 8.19 -16.36
N THR A 690 21.60 7.15 -16.55
CA THR A 690 22.73 6.79 -15.68
C THR A 690 24.01 7.50 -16.14
N ASP A 691 24.99 7.61 -15.23
CA ASP A 691 26.29 8.25 -15.48
C ASP A 691 27.07 7.67 -16.69
N LYS A 692 26.68 6.50 -17.20
CA LYS A 692 27.25 5.86 -18.39
C LYS A 692 26.55 6.28 -19.70
N ASN A 693 25.74 7.34 -19.69
CA ASN A 693 24.85 7.75 -20.79
C ASN A 693 23.84 6.67 -21.21
N SER A 694 23.43 5.83 -20.27
CA SER A 694 22.51 4.71 -20.51
C SER A 694 21.17 4.94 -19.85
N ASN A 695 20.08 4.67 -20.57
CA ASN A 695 18.72 4.91 -20.08
C ASN A 695 18.13 3.62 -19.51
N MET A 696 17.87 3.61 -18.20
CA MET A 696 17.26 2.48 -17.50
C MET A 696 15.74 2.70 -17.50
N LEU A 697 15.03 1.97 -18.36
CA LEU A 697 13.60 2.10 -18.60
C LEU A 697 12.83 0.92 -17.99
N THR A 698 11.84 1.23 -17.16
CA THR A 698 10.85 0.25 -16.69
C THR A 698 9.52 0.45 -17.39
N LEU A 699 8.88 -0.66 -17.77
CA LEU A 699 7.61 -0.74 -18.48
C LEU A 699 6.72 -1.77 -17.78
N ILE A 700 5.44 -1.45 -17.61
CA ILE A 700 4.45 -2.38 -17.06
C ILE A 700 3.16 -2.25 -17.86
N ASN A 701 2.69 -3.35 -18.46
CA ASN A 701 1.36 -3.36 -19.06
C ASN A 701 0.29 -3.63 -17.99
N ILE A 702 -0.43 -2.58 -17.62
CA ILE A 702 -1.58 -2.64 -16.71
C ILE A 702 -2.91 -2.71 -17.47
N GLY A 703 -2.88 -2.61 -18.81
CA GLY A 703 -4.03 -2.83 -19.67
C GLY A 703 -4.47 -4.29 -19.66
N LYS A 704 -5.77 -4.53 -19.83
CA LYS A 704 -6.35 -5.89 -19.85
C LYS A 704 -6.04 -6.69 -21.13
N GLU A 705 -5.40 -6.08 -22.12
CA GLU A 705 -5.07 -6.70 -23.41
C GLU A 705 -3.59 -6.53 -23.70
N ALA A 706 -3.06 -7.34 -24.62
CA ALA A 706 -1.70 -7.18 -25.11
C ALA A 706 -1.50 -5.79 -25.75
N ARG A 707 -0.32 -5.20 -25.57
CA ARG A 707 0.06 -3.88 -26.08
C ARG A 707 1.32 -3.98 -26.92
N ALA A 708 1.20 -3.71 -28.21
CA ALA A 708 2.34 -3.48 -29.08
C ALA A 708 2.90 -2.08 -28.79
N ILE A 709 4.18 -1.99 -28.49
CA ILE A 709 4.88 -0.74 -28.20
C ILE A 709 6.11 -0.57 -29.10
N GLU A 710 6.48 0.69 -29.34
CA GLU A 710 7.78 1.07 -29.90
C GLU A 710 8.58 1.86 -28.85
N ILE A 711 9.84 1.48 -28.64
CA ILE A 711 10.81 2.20 -27.82
C ILE A 711 11.80 2.93 -28.72
N LYS A 712 11.92 4.25 -28.56
CA LYS A 712 12.78 5.08 -29.40
C LYS A 712 13.55 6.12 -28.60
N LEU A 713 14.84 6.25 -28.90
CA LEU A 713 15.64 7.42 -28.53
C LEU A 713 15.49 8.49 -29.62
N THR A 714 15.01 9.66 -29.22
CA THR A 714 14.76 10.81 -30.11
C THR A 714 16.05 11.46 -30.59
N ASP A 715 17.16 11.22 -29.90
CA ASP A 715 18.49 11.79 -30.11
C ASP A 715 19.53 10.74 -30.54
N ALA A 716 19.12 9.52 -30.93
CA ALA A 716 20.05 8.50 -31.41
C ALA A 716 20.72 8.91 -32.73
N GLU A 717 22.06 8.78 -32.78
CA GLU A 717 22.89 9.04 -33.96
C GLU A 717 22.77 7.93 -35.00
N LYS A 718 22.63 6.66 -34.57
CA LYS A 718 22.46 5.51 -35.48
C LYS A 718 21.12 4.82 -35.32
N SER A 719 20.89 4.18 -34.18
CA SER A 719 19.62 3.50 -33.89
C SER A 719 19.46 3.27 -32.40
N THR A 720 18.21 3.10 -31.96
CA THR A 720 17.91 2.64 -30.60
C THR A 720 18.25 1.15 -30.47
N SER A 721 18.91 0.80 -29.37
CA SER A 721 19.15 -0.57 -28.93
C SER A 721 18.50 -0.77 -27.56
N VAL A 722 17.81 -1.90 -27.40
CA VAL A 722 17.06 -2.25 -26.19
C VAL A 722 17.56 -3.59 -25.66
N LYS A 723 18.07 -3.62 -24.44
CA LYS A 723 18.56 -4.85 -23.78
C LYS A 723 17.78 -5.10 -22.50
N ASN A 724 17.23 -6.29 -22.32
CA ASN A 724 16.59 -6.70 -21.07
C ASN A 724 17.66 -6.81 -19.97
N ILE A 725 17.49 -6.06 -18.87
CA ILE A 725 18.45 -6.02 -17.77
C ILE A 725 18.42 -7.31 -16.96
N LEU A 726 17.23 -7.90 -16.80
CA LEU A 726 17.01 -9.09 -15.96
C LEU A 726 17.52 -10.37 -16.62
N THR A 727 17.46 -10.45 -17.95
CA THR A 727 17.89 -11.63 -18.73
C THR A 727 19.13 -11.39 -19.57
N GLY A 728 19.55 -10.15 -19.79
CA GLY A 728 20.64 -9.80 -20.70
C GLY A 728 20.30 -9.92 -22.19
N GLU A 729 19.08 -10.30 -22.53
CA GLU A 729 18.62 -10.52 -23.91
C GLU A 729 18.57 -9.20 -24.69
N GLN A 730 19.03 -9.22 -25.94
CA GLN A 730 18.86 -8.11 -26.87
C GLN A 730 17.47 -8.18 -27.50
N LEU A 731 16.67 -7.13 -27.32
CA LEU A 731 15.30 -7.04 -27.82
C LEU A 731 15.21 -6.19 -29.08
N GLU A 732 14.16 -6.43 -29.85
CA GLU A 732 13.71 -5.48 -30.87
C GLU A 732 13.12 -4.23 -30.23
N ASN A 733 13.09 -3.12 -30.98
CA ASN A 733 12.49 -1.87 -30.50
C ASN A 733 10.95 -1.93 -30.48
N ASN A 734 10.37 -2.86 -31.26
CA ASN A 734 8.94 -3.14 -31.27
C ASN A 734 8.67 -4.38 -30.43
N ILE A 735 7.95 -4.22 -29.33
CA ILE A 735 7.73 -5.28 -28.33
C ILE A 735 6.23 -5.41 -28.10
N THR A 736 5.73 -6.64 -27.95
CA THR A 736 4.36 -6.87 -27.48
C THR A 736 4.38 -7.27 -26.00
N LEU A 737 3.82 -6.42 -25.14
CA LEU A 737 3.66 -6.68 -23.72
C LEU A 737 2.29 -7.32 -23.45
N GLN A 738 2.24 -8.50 -22.87
CA GLN A 738 1.03 -9.12 -22.33
C GLN A 738 0.55 -8.38 -21.07
N PRO A 739 -0.74 -8.50 -20.68
CA PRO A 739 -1.20 -8.00 -19.39
C PRO A 739 -0.30 -8.52 -18.25
N PHE A 740 0.04 -7.64 -17.31
CA PHE A 740 0.97 -7.88 -16.19
C PHE A 740 2.45 -7.98 -16.55
N ASP A 741 2.83 -7.95 -17.83
CA ASP A 741 4.26 -7.98 -18.18
C ASP A 741 5.00 -6.80 -17.54
N VAL A 742 6.13 -7.12 -16.94
CA VAL A 742 7.11 -6.17 -16.43
C VAL A 742 8.36 -6.32 -17.26
N LEU A 743 8.80 -5.22 -17.86
CA LEU A 743 10.05 -5.17 -18.61
C LEU A 743 10.94 -4.09 -18.00
N PHE A 744 12.18 -4.45 -17.71
CA PHE A 744 13.22 -3.52 -17.26
C PHE A 744 14.40 -3.62 -18.23
N VAL A 745 14.62 -2.55 -18.99
CA VAL A 745 15.55 -2.53 -20.12
C VAL A 745 16.52 -1.39 -20.04
N GLU A 746 17.71 -1.67 -20.54
CA GLU A 746 18.73 -0.70 -20.86
C GLU A 746 18.53 -0.22 -22.29
N VAL A 747 18.43 1.10 -22.50
CA VAL A 747 18.18 1.71 -23.81
C VAL A 747 19.30 2.68 -24.17
N ASN A 748 20.03 2.34 -25.24
CA ASN A 748 21.24 3.02 -25.68
C ASN A 748 21.20 3.35 -27.17
N ASP A 749 22.07 4.28 -27.58
CA ASP A 749 22.46 4.41 -28.98
C ASP A 749 23.32 3.21 -29.36
N SER A 750 23.01 2.56 -30.48
CA SER A 750 23.76 1.39 -30.98
C SER A 750 25.22 1.66 -31.32
N LEU A 751 25.65 2.92 -31.40
CA LEU A 751 27.08 3.29 -31.51
C LEU A 751 27.86 3.20 -30.19
N LYS A 752 27.17 3.16 -29.04
CA LYS A 752 27.78 3.17 -27.70
C LYS A 752 27.86 1.78 -27.05
N LEU A 753 27.54 0.73 -27.80
CA LEU A 753 27.52 -0.68 -27.35
C LEU A 753 28.84 -1.41 -27.61
#